data_AF-A0AAJ6CP69-F1
#
_entry.id   AF-A0AAJ6CP69-F1
#
_cell.length_a   1.000
_cell.length_b   1.000
_cell.length_c   1.000
_cell.angle_alpha   90.00
_cell.angle_beta   90.00
_cell.angle_gamma   90.00
#
_symmetry.space_group_name_H-M   'P 1'
#
loop_
_entity.id
_entity.type
_entity.pdbx_description
1 polymer ?
#
loop_
_entity_poly.entity_id
_entity_poly.type
_entity_poly.pdbx_seq_one_letter_code
_entity_poly.pdbx_strand_id
1 'polypeptide(L)'
;MDNVLSKSETHNTASPDTKSTFQDMVYSSLWGNATDLSLLLNITDDELQKRQNASEKERSNKVQHIIVNDMNALWNKVRGITEGRVDFVLDNAGFELVTDFMLADFMLSLRGPFARASEERANDIERRIHHVLQRVSKASKVANREENPSLLVVSKLHPPSDIMAAYHRTGQRHFGENYVQELVDKASVLPDDIHWHFIGGLQSNKAKLLATVPNLYAVESIDSEKLATALEKALAKPENTALRAYPLHVYIQVNTSGEEGKSGLPAMLAPWKNDDTQPPLLALAQKIMLECPHMRLQGLMTIGSMSNSQASQESNENPDFAALVSSRQYLMNALMQDADFQAKLSKATWWTPNGHATNVYDDLMKTQDLGLSMGMSADMQAAISMGSTNVRIGSDCFGQRTSNNEAADIRSAELGNWSKRPLVKEVVFHPKNMPWFVSDTCVPDIWRMLDQLSQPDFFSCAQDLAMEPIYRMAKRWRSHFEEGRFRLAMPDDLPLGASAGALSDYWTWPDSYETMPERAPELFSLLKTSDLVLFKGDLNYRKLTQDGQWPCSTSFSRTLGPLAGEVALVALRTCKAEVCVGLSEAQEAKLHVRDASWRTNGKWAARHEESQTIKIASDRLNYTNEFITAQYEYQNTHIERVAGPDGKEELIAKPFKQEFEFRTSRAVPKTGLMLVGIGGNNGTTITATILANRHQIQWHNKEGLQTPNYYGSLVRASTIRLGSDAKTGKDVWVPFSNVLPMVHPNDLVIGGWDINSAPLDKAMARAKVIDYDLQRQLAPKMAEIKPLPSVYYPDFIASNQEDRADNVISGQDKQAHVEHLRKDIREFKKQHGLDQVVVVWTANTERYSNIIPGVNDTADNLLRAVQANHEEVSPSTIFAIACILENVPYINGAPQNTFVPGAIQLAERHKAFIGGDDLKTGQTKVKSVLAEYLVNAGIKPLSIASYNHLGNNDGYNLSSQRQFRSKEISKSSVVDDCCEANHLLYRPSEFSQAGEMHVKGERPDHCIVIKYIPAVGDQKVAMDDYTSELCLGGRNRLYVTNLCEDSLLASPLLIDLAIMAELMTRITYRVPGSEESSWQSMYSILSLLSYSLKSPLVKPGTDVVNSLNRQRAAVTNFLRACLSLAPESDMLLETRLW
;
A
#
# COMPACT_ATOMS: atom_id res chain seq x y z
N MET A 1 4.78 19.94 -23.41
CA MET A 1 3.67 20.46 -22.60
C MET A 1 2.51 20.94 -23.45
N ASP A 2 2.71 21.79 -24.46
CA ASP A 2 1.59 22.23 -25.30
C ASP A 2 0.84 21.05 -25.91
N ASN A 3 1.54 20.02 -26.43
CA ASN A 3 0.90 18.76 -26.88
C ASN A 3 0.14 17.99 -25.78
N VAL A 4 0.46 18.19 -24.50
CA VAL A 4 -0.21 17.54 -23.35
C VAL A 4 -1.49 18.31 -22.99
N LEU A 5 -1.43 19.64 -23.03
CA LEU A 5 -2.57 20.53 -22.76
C LEU A 5 -3.49 20.71 -23.98
N SER A 6 -2.97 20.56 -25.21
CA SER A 6 -3.75 20.65 -26.44
C SER A 6 -4.61 19.41 -26.68
N LYS A 7 -4.28 18.29 -26.03
CA LYS A 7 -5.08 17.06 -26.04
C LYS A 7 -6.32 17.18 -25.14
N SER A 8 -6.24 17.95 -24.06
CA SER A 8 -7.34 18.21 -23.13
C SER A 8 -7.08 19.48 -22.33
N GLU A 9 -8.08 20.37 -22.26
CA GLU A 9 -8.04 21.58 -21.41
C GLU A 9 -8.09 21.25 -19.90
N THR A 10 -8.43 20.01 -19.55
CA THR A 10 -8.53 19.52 -18.16
C THR A 10 -7.92 18.13 -18.00
N HIS A 11 -7.29 17.86 -16.85
CA HIS A 11 -6.64 16.58 -16.57
C HIS A 11 -7.26 15.90 -15.35
N ASN A 12 -7.72 14.66 -15.54
CA ASN A 12 -8.37 13.89 -14.49
C ASN A 12 -7.33 13.28 -13.55
N THR A 13 -7.35 13.65 -12.27
CA THR A 13 -6.43 13.09 -11.28
C THR A 13 -6.63 11.59 -10.95
N ALA A 14 -7.70 10.97 -11.46
CA ALA A 14 -7.86 9.52 -11.42
C ALA A 14 -7.10 8.78 -12.54
N SER A 15 -6.66 9.49 -13.59
CA SER A 15 -5.93 8.90 -14.73
C SER A 15 -4.48 8.57 -14.35
N PRO A 16 -4.01 7.32 -14.56
CA PRO A 16 -2.61 6.95 -14.40
C PRO A 16 -1.67 7.79 -15.28
N ASP A 17 -2.11 8.15 -16.49
CA ASP A 17 -1.33 8.97 -17.43
C ASP A 17 -1.19 10.41 -16.94
N THR A 18 -2.24 10.95 -16.30
CA THR A 18 -2.18 12.26 -15.65
C THR A 18 -1.18 12.25 -14.50
N LYS A 19 -1.15 11.18 -13.69
CA LYS A 19 -0.13 11.00 -12.65
C LYS A 19 1.27 10.93 -13.26
N SER A 20 1.47 10.14 -14.30
CA SER A 20 2.76 10.04 -14.99
C SER A 20 3.22 11.41 -15.53
N THR A 21 2.32 12.13 -16.18
CA THR A 21 2.56 13.48 -16.70
C THR A 21 2.91 14.46 -15.56
N PHE A 22 2.19 14.41 -14.43
CA PHE A 22 2.51 15.21 -13.25
C PHE A 22 3.94 14.95 -12.76
N GLN A 23 4.33 13.67 -12.68
CA GLN A 23 5.69 13.29 -12.29
C GLN A 23 6.73 13.87 -13.24
N ASP A 24 6.47 13.79 -14.55
CA ASP A 24 7.35 14.37 -15.57
C ASP A 24 7.49 15.89 -15.45
N MET A 25 6.39 16.60 -15.14
CA MET A 25 6.42 18.06 -14.93
C MET A 25 7.22 18.42 -13.66
N VAL A 26 7.02 17.68 -12.56
CA VAL A 26 7.78 17.89 -11.32
C VAL A 26 9.27 17.61 -11.54
N TYR A 27 9.63 16.54 -12.26
CA TYR A 27 11.02 16.26 -12.58
C TYR A 27 11.63 17.31 -13.52
N SER A 28 10.87 17.82 -14.48
CA SER A 28 11.34 18.90 -15.36
C SER A 28 11.64 20.17 -14.57
N SER A 29 10.75 20.56 -13.65
CA SER A 29 10.93 21.70 -12.74
C SER A 29 12.08 21.46 -11.73
N LEU A 30 12.29 20.22 -11.26
CA LEU A 30 13.41 19.86 -10.38
C LEU A 30 14.77 20.00 -11.07
N TRP A 31 14.89 19.49 -12.30
CA TRP A 31 16.15 19.45 -13.05
C TRP A 31 16.37 20.65 -13.97
N GLY A 32 15.44 21.61 -14.06
CA GLY A 32 15.58 22.82 -14.88
C GLY A 32 16.87 23.61 -14.59
N ASN A 33 17.33 23.57 -13.34
CA ASN A 33 18.58 24.21 -12.87
C ASN A 33 19.88 23.46 -13.32
N ALA A 34 19.78 22.27 -13.93
CA ALA A 34 20.95 21.57 -14.47
C ALA A 34 21.38 22.13 -15.84
N THR A 35 20.54 22.95 -16.47
CA THR A 35 20.81 23.65 -17.75
C THR A 35 21.26 25.09 -17.48
N ASP A 36 22.13 25.26 -16.49
CA ASP A 36 22.64 26.57 -16.08
C ASP A 36 23.71 27.05 -17.07
N LEU A 37 23.43 28.16 -17.75
CA LEU A 37 24.30 28.76 -18.78
C LEU A 37 25.65 29.22 -18.20
N SER A 38 25.75 29.44 -16.89
CA SER A 38 27.00 29.82 -16.22
C SER A 38 28.10 28.74 -16.28
N LEU A 39 27.71 27.48 -16.54
CA LEU A 39 28.62 26.33 -16.69
C LEU A 39 28.96 25.98 -18.14
N LEU A 40 28.41 26.72 -19.12
CA LEU A 40 28.46 26.35 -20.56
C LEU A 40 29.34 27.28 -21.42
N LEU A 41 30.22 28.08 -20.82
CA LEU A 41 31.05 29.06 -21.54
C LEU A 41 31.97 28.46 -22.63
N ASN A 42 32.22 27.15 -22.63
CA ASN A 42 33.16 26.46 -23.53
C ASN A 42 32.57 25.24 -24.28
N ILE A 43 31.24 25.07 -24.31
CA ILE A 43 30.64 23.91 -24.98
C ILE A 43 30.47 24.17 -26.49
N THR A 44 30.82 23.19 -27.31
CA THR A 44 30.64 23.26 -28.76
C THR A 44 29.19 22.99 -29.18
N ASP A 45 28.73 23.53 -30.30
CA ASP A 45 27.35 23.33 -30.81
C ASP A 45 26.98 21.84 -30.94
N ASP A 46 27.97 21.00 -31.30
CA ASP A 46 27.85 19.53 -31.38
C ASP A 46 27.63 18.86 -30.01
N GLU A 47 28.26 19.35 -28.95
CA GLU A 47 28.07 18.85 -27.58
C GLU A 47 26.73 19.30 -27.00
N LEU A 48 26.27 20.50 -27.38
CA LEU A 48 24.95 21.01 -27.04
C LEU A 48 23.84 20.15 -27.69
N GLN A 49 23.97 19.84 -28.99
CA GLN A 49 23.04 18.95 -29.71
C GLN A 49 23.04 17.51 -29.19
N LYS A 50 24.21 16.94 -28.85
CA LYS A 50 24.29 15.58 -28.28
C LYS A 50 23.61 15.46 -26.92
N ARG A 51 23.67 16.50 -26.08
CA ARG A 51 22.95 16.56 -24.79
C ARG A 51 21.45 16.79 -24.95
N GLN A 52 21.02 17.53 -25.98
CA GLN A 52 19.60 17.75 -26.27
C GLN A 52 18.90 16.48 -26.82
N ASN A 53 19.61 15.64 -27.57
CA ASN A 53 19.04 14.44 -28.23
C ASN A 53 18.94 13.18 -27.35
N ALA A 54 19.44 13.18 -26.10
CA ALA A 54 19.53 12.00 -25.24
C ALA A 54 18.31 11.79 -24.29
N SER A 55 17.12 12.25 -24.68
CA SER A 55 16.05 12.63 -23.75
C SER A 55 15.37 11.51 -22.96
N GLU A 56 15.38 10.24 -23.37
CA GLU A 56 14.74 9.14 -22.61
C GLU A 56 15.74 8.33 -21.76
N LYS A 57 16.93 8.08 -22.30
CA LYS A 57 17.99 7.33 -21.60
C LYS A 57 18.63 8.16 -20.50
N GLU A 58 18.79 9.47 -20.69
CA GLU A 58 19.18 10.39 -19.61
C GLU A 58 18.08 10.57 -18.57
N ARG A 59 16.79 10.50 -18.93
CA ARG A 59 15.66 10.58 -17.97
C ARG A 59 15.67 9.45 -16.96
N SER A 60 15.73 8.20 -17.41
CA SER A 60 15.87 7.03 -16.52
C SER A 60 17.15 7.11 -15.69
N ASN A 61 18.22 7.66 -16.27
CA ASN A 61 19.48 7.89 -15.57
C ASN A 61 19.44 9.05 -14.56
N LYS A 62 18.50 10.00 -14.64
CA LYS A 62 18.37 11.10 -13.66
C LYS A 62 17.47 10.72 -12.48
N VAL A 63 16.47 9.87 -12.69
CA VAL A 63 15.62 9.34 -11.60
C VAL A 63 16.44 8.56 -10.57
N GLN A 64 17.44 7.78 -10.99
CA GLN A 64 18.37 7.08 -10.08
C GLN A 64 19.28 8.00 -9.26
N HIS A 65 19.32 9.31 -9.58
CA HIS A 65 20.07 10.32 -8.82
C HIS A 65 19.18 11.13 -7.87
N ILE A 66 17.90 10.78 -7.75
CA ILE A 66 17.02 11.34 -6.73
C ILE A 66 17.25 10.53 -5.44
N ILE A 67 17.84 11.18 -4.44
CA ILE A 67 18.25 10.57 -3.16
C ILE A 67 17.14 10.52 -2.12
N VAL A 68 16.13 11.39 -2.24
CA VAL A 68 14.89 11.34 -1.46
C VAL A 68 13.72 11.60 -2.40
N ASN A 69 12.78 10.65 -2.50
CA ASN A 69 11.72 10.66 -3.51
C ASN A 69 10.32 10.45 -2.90
N ASP A 70 9.68 11.56 -2.51
CA ASP A 70 8.32 11.56 -1.96
C ASP A 70 7.23 11.83 -3.02
N MET A 71 7.46 11.42 -4.28
CA MET A 71 6.56 11.76 -5.40
C MET A 71 5.11 11.30 -5.22
N ASN A 72 4.92 10.10 -4.65
CA ASN A 72 3.57 9.60 -4.36
C ASN A 72 2.85 10.45 -3.31
N ALA A 73 3.58 10.95 -2.32
CA ALA A 73 3.02 11.78 -1.26
C ALA A 73 2.63 13.16 -1.83
N LEU A 74 3.44 13.78 -2.73
CA LEU A 74 3.01 14.99 -3.46
C LEU A 74 1.70 14.79 -4.17
N TRP A 75 1.63 13.66 -4.89
CA TRP A 75 0.51 13.39 -5.76
C TRP A 75 -0.76 13.25 -4.93
N ASN A 76 -0.67 12.58 -3.79
CA ASN A 76 -1.77 12.47 -2.85
C ASN A 76 -2.16 13.83 -2.25
N LYS A 77 -1.17 14.66 -1.89
CA LYS A 77 -1.43 16.02 -1.39
C LYS A 77 -2.14 16.89 -2.43
N VAL A 78 -1.64 16.93 -3.66
CA VAL A 78 -2.25 17.68 -4.78
C VAL A 78 -3.66 17.18 -5.10
N ARG A 79 -3.89 15.86 -5.04
CA ARG A 79 -5.22 15.26 -5.22
C ARG A 79 -6.21 15.59 -4.10
N GLY A 80 -5.72 15.96 -2.93
CA GLY A 80 -6.53 16.36 -1.78
C GLY A 80 -6.92 17.84 -1.79
N ILE A 81 -6.30 18.66 -2.62
CA ILE A 81 -6.66 20.09 -2.76
C ILE A 81 -8.08 20.18 -3.35
N THR A 82 -8.83 21.23 -3.06
CA THR A 82 -10.14 21.49 -3.70
C THR A 82 -10.33 22.99 -3.85
N GLU A 83 -10.31 23.49 -5.09
CA GLU A 83 -10.35 24.94 -5.41
C GLU A 83 -9.29 25.75 -4.64
N GLY A 84 -8.14 25.14 -4.39
CA GLY A 84 -7.11 25.66 -3.49
C GLY A 84 -6.06 26.52 -4.16
N ARG A 85 -5.12 27.01 -3.35
CA ARG A 85 -4.00 27.87 -3.75
C ARG A 85 -2.67 27.15 -3.61
N VAL A 86 -1.81 27.29 -4.62
CA VAL A 86 -0.44 26.77 -4.61
C VAL A 86 0.57 27.91 -4.76
N ASP A 87 1.61 27.91 -3.96
CA ASP A 87 2.63 28.97 -3.99
C ASP A 87 3.97 28.42 -4.50
N PHE A 88 4.67 29.21 -5.31
CA PHE A 88 6.02 28.92 -5.79
C PHE A 88 6.98 29.97 -5.26
N VAL A 89 7.94 29.58 -4.44
CA VAL A 89 9.09 30.41 -4.06
C VAL A 89 10.18 30.14 -5.09
N LEU A 90 10.33 31.08 -6.04
CA LEU A 90 11.13 30.90 -7.25
C LEU A 90 12.63 30.98 -6.94
N ASP A 91 13.45 30.21 -7.67
CA ASP A 91 14.90 30.27 -7.59
C ASP A 91 15.51 31.08 -8.74
N ASN A 92 15.83 30.42 -9.86
CA ASN A 92 16.55 31.03 -10.97
C ASN A 92 15.65 31.34 -12.17
N ALA A 93 15.99 32.42 -12.86
CA ALA A 93 15.44 32.84 -14.14
C ALA A 93 15.93 31.92 -15.28
N GLY A 94 15.46 32.17 -16.51
CA GLY A 94 15.85 31.37 -17.68
C GLY A 94 15.07 30.05 -17.77
N PHE A 95 15.74 28.94 -18.11
CA PHE A 95 15.06 27.66 -18.40
C PHE A 95 14.34 27.08 -17.18
N GLU A 96 14.88 27.26 -15.96
CA GLU A 96 14.22 26.82 -14.73
C GLU A 96 12.85 27.51 -14.55
N LEU A 97 12.80 28.83 -14.73
CA LEU A 97 11.56 29.62 -14.67
C LEU A 97 10.51 29.14 -15.68
N VAL A 98 10.94 28.79 -16.91
CA VAL A 98 10.03 28.20 -17.91
C VAL A 98 9.46 26.88 -17.40
N THR A 99 10.28 25.99 -16.85
CA THR A 99 9.80 24.69 -16.33
C THR A 99 8.91 24.83 -15.09
N ASP A 100 9.08 25.88 -14.29
CA ASP A 100 8.23 26.17 -13.14
C ASP A 100 6.85 26.64 -13.57
N PHE A 101 6.78 27.50 -14.58
CA PHE A 101 5.53 27.93 -15.20
C PHE A 101 4.81 26.77 -15.89
N MET A 102 5.56 25.84 -16.48
CA MET A 102 4.99 24.60 -17.02
C MET A 102 4.36 23.73 -15.92
N LEU A 103 5.01 23.57 -14.76
CA LEU A 103 4.40 22.83 -13.65
C LEU A 103 3.15 23.54 -13.14
N ALA A 104 3.20 24.87 -12.98
CA ALA A 104 2.08 25.68 -12.51
C ALA A 104 0.86 25.63 -13.45
N ASP A 105 1.05 25.78 -14.76
CA ASP A 105 -0.03 25.73 -15.78
C ASP A 105 -0.64 24.32 -15.84
N PHE A 106 0.17 23.26 -15.67
CA PHE A 106 -0.37 21.89 -15.52
C PHE A 106 -1.18 21.70 -14.23
N MET A 107 -0.76 22.28 -13.09
CA MET A 107 -1.53 22.17 -11.85
C MET A 107 -2.90 22.86 -11.95
N LEU A 108 -3.00 23.97 -12.68
CA LEU A 108 -4.28 24.64 -12.97
C LEU A 108 -5.21 23.83 -13.88
N SER A 109 -4.69 22.89 -14.67
CA SER A 109 -5.51 22.00 -15.51
C SER A 109 -6.08 20.81 -14.74
N LEU A 110 -5.56 20.51 -13.54
CA LEU A 110 -6.03 19.38 -12.73
C LEU A 110 -7.48 19.56 -12.29
N ARG A 111 -8.28 18.50 -12.44
CA ARG A 111 -9.67 18.43 -11.96
C ARG A 111 -9.84 17.32 -10.92
N GLY A 112 -10.75 17.60 -9.98
CA GLY A 112 -10.93 16.77 -8.79
C GLY A 112 -11.54 15.42 -9.06
N PRO A 113 -11.51 14.52 -8.05
CA PRO A 113 -12.07 13.20 -8.19
C PRO A 113 -13.57 13.29 -8.47
N PHE A 114 -14.00 12.48 -9.43
CA PHE A 114 -15.39 12.29 -9.84
C PHE A 114 -16.30 12.02 -8.63
N ALA A 115 -17.56 12.47 -8.67
CA ALA A 115 -18.55 12.18 -7.63
C ALA A 115 -18.66 10.66 -7.42
N ARG A 116 -18.31 10.17 -6.22
CA ARG A 116 -18.34 8.73 -5.96
C ARG A 116 -19.79 8.29 -5.73
N ALA A 117 -20.14 7.14 -6.27
CA ALA A 117 -21.34 6.43 -5.84
C ALA A 117 -21.29 6.24 -4.32
N SER A 118 -22.44 6.24 -3.66
CA SER A 118 -22.49 5.90 -2.23
C SER A 118 -21.83 4.53 -1.99
N GLU A 119 -21.23 4.34 -0.82
CA GLU A 119 -20.54 3.07 -0.52
C GLU A 119 -21.48 1.87 -0.66
N GLU A 120 -22.75 2.03 -0.29
CA GLU A 120 -23.80 1.02 -0.49
C GLU A 120 -24.02 0.71 -1.98
N ARG A 121 -24.12 1.75 -2.82
CA ARG A 121 -24.31 1.60 -4.27
C ARG A 121 -23.08 0.96 -4.93
N ALA A 122 -21.88 1.36 -4.53
CA ALA A 122 -20.63 0.79 -5.02
C ALA A 122 -20.50 -0.70 -4.67
N ASN A 123 -20.82 -1.09 -3.43
CA ASN A 123 -20.80 -2.49 -3.00
C ASN A 123 -21.86 -3.34 -3.72
N ASP A 124 -23.04 -2.78 -4.02
CA ASP A 124 -24.07 -3.47 -4.81
C ASP A 124 -23.59 -3.76 -6.24
N ILE A 125 -23.00 -2.76 -6.92
CA ILE A 125 -22.45 -2.89 -8.27
C ILE A 125 -21.31 -3.92 -8.30
N GLU A 126 -20.38 -3.85 -7.34
CA GLU A 126 -19.27 -4.80 -7.21
C GLU A 126 -19.77 -6.24 -7.11
N ARG A 127 -20.68 -6.50 -6.15
CA ARG A 127 -21.28 -7.82 -5.94
C ARG A 127 -21.99 -8.34 -7.19
N ARG A 128 -22.74 -7.47 -7.88
CA ARG A 128 -23.48 -7.80 -9.10
C ARG A 128 -22.57 -8.20 -10.25
N ILE A 129 -21.52 -7.43 -10.51
CA ILE A 129 -20.57 -7.73 -11.59
C ILE A 129 -19.79 -9.01 -11.28
N HIS A 130 -19.31 -9.21 -10.04
CA HIS A 130 -18.67 -10.47 -9.65
C HIS A 130 -19.59 -11.68 -9.85
N HIS A 131 -20.88 -11.55 -9.53
CA HIS A 131 -21.87 -12.61 -9.78
C HIS A 131 -22.06 -12.88 -11.29
N VAL A 132 -22.09 -11.85 -12.13
CA VAL A 132 -22.16 -12.02 -13.60
C VAL A 132 -20.90 -12.71 -14.13
N LEU A 133 -19.70 -12.31 -13.70
CA LEU A 133 -18.44 -12.95 -14.10
C LEU A 133 -18.40 -14.44 -13.71
N GLN A 134 -18.90 -14.79 -12.52
CA GLN A 134 -19.07 -16.19 -12.12
C GLN A 134 -20.03 -16.96 -13.03
N ARG A 135 -21.16 -16.36 -13.42
CA ARG A 135 -22.11 -16.96 -14.37
C ARG A 135 -21.48 -17.17 -15.75
N VAL A 136 -20.70 -16.20 -16.24
CA VAL A 136 -19.96 -16.31 -17.52
C VAL A 136 -18.95 -17.46 -17.46
N SER A 137 -18.16 -17.55 -16.39
CA SER A 137 -17.18 -18.64 -16.22
C SER A 137 -17.87 -20.01 -16.14
N LYS A 138 -18.98 -20.11 -15.40
CA LYS A 138 -19.76 -21.35 -15.32
C LYS A 138 -20.32 -21.77 -16.68
N ALA A 139 -20.92 -20.84 -17.42
CA ALA A 139 -21.46 -21.12 -18.75
C ALA A 139 -20.36 -21.54 -19.74
N SER A 140 -19.19 -20.90 -19.70
CA SER A 140 -18.05 -21.23 -20.58
C SER A 140 -17.50 -22.63 -20.30
N LYS A 141 -17.43 -23.02 -19.02
CA LYS A 141 -17.06 -24.40 -18.62
C LYS A 141 -18.07 -25.43 -19.12
N VAL A 142 -19.37 -25.15 -19.01
CA VAL A 142 -20.43 -26.05 -19.52
C VAL A 142 -20.36 -26.19 -21.04
N ALA A 143 -19.99 -25.12 -21.74
CA ALA A 143 -19.79 -25.10 -23.18
C ALA A 143 -18.42 -25.64 -23.64
N ASN A 144 -17.58 -26.18 -22.74
CA ASN A 144 -16.22 -26.67 -23.02
C ASN A 144 -15.33 -25.66 -23.76
N ARG A 145 -15.40 -24.38 -23.38
CA ARG A 145 -14.55 -23.33 -23.95
C ARG A 145 -13.24 -23.19 -23.17
N GLU A 146 -12.13 -23.05 -23.89
CA GLU A 146 -10.83 -22.73 -23.30
C GLU A 146 -10.79 -21.30 -22.74
N GLU A 147 -11.46 -20.36 -23.42
CA GLU A 147 -11.52 -18.94 -23.03
C GLU A 147 -12.95 -18.46 -22.77
N ASN A 148 -13.10 -17.64 -21.72
CA ASN A 148 -14.35 -16.95 -21.42
C ASN A 148 -14.59 -15.82 -22.42
N PRO A 149 -15.84 -15.56 -22.83
CA PRO A 149 -16.16 -14.36 -23.60
C PRO A 149 -15.92 -13.08 -22.78
N SER A 150 -15.62 -11.99 -23.49
CA SER A 150 -15.49 -10.68 -22.87
C SER A 150 -16.84 -10.20 -22.36
N LEU A 151 -16.88 -9.80 -21.09
CA LEU A 151 -18.05 -9.18 -20.48
C LEU A 151 -18.09 -7.70 -20.84
N LEU A 152 -19.07 -7.30 -21.66
CA LEU A 152 -19.37 -5.92 -21.95
C LEU A 152 -20.44 -5.40 -21.00
N VAL A 153 -20.05 -4.54 -20.06
CA VAL A 153 -20.98 -3.96 -19.07
C VAL A 153 -21.72 -2.77 -19.69
N VAL A 154 -23.03 -2.90 -19.86
CA VAL A 154 -23.87 -1.90 -20.55
C VAL A 154 -24.23 -0.77 -19.59
N SER A 155 -23.73 0.42 -19.88
CA SER A 155 -23.75 1.62 -19.02
C SER A 155 -24.90 2.59 -19.26
N LYS A 156 -25.79 2.29 -20.22
CA LYS A 156 -26.89 3.18 -20.62
C LYS A 156 -27.76 3.58 -19.43
N LEU A 157 -28.10 4.86 -19.33
CA LEU A 157 -28.90 5.45 -18.25
C LEU A 157 -28.28 5.36 -16.85
N HIS A 158 -27.04 4.89 -16.72
CA HIS A 158 -26.29 4.95 -15.47
C HIS A 158 -25.33 6.14 -15.46
N PRO A 159 -25.22 6.84 -14.33
CA PRO A 159 -24.32 7.99 -14.21
C PRO A 159 -22.84 7.56 -14.22
N PRO A 160 -21.90 8.48 -14.52
CA PRO A 160 -20.48 8.13 -14.49
C PRO A 160 -19.98 7.68 -13.10
N SER A 161 -20.67 8.01 -12.01
CA SER A 161 -20.35 7.52 -10.64
C SER A 161 -20.48 6.01 -10.51
N ASP A 162 -21.55 5.42 -11.08
CA ASP A 162 -21.79 3.98 -11.12
C ASP A 162 -20.71 3.27 -11.98
N ILE A 163 -20.37 3.87 -13.11
CA ILE A 163 -19.36 3.33 -14.04
C ILE A 163 -17.98 3.34 -13.39
N MET A 164 -17.65 4.41 -12.67
CA MET A 164 -16.41 4.53 -11.90
C MET A 164 -16.36 3.51 -10.75
N ALA A 165 -17.50 3.22 -10.10
CA ALA A 165 -17.59 2.17 -9.09
C ALA A 165 -17.29 0.78 -9.70
N ALA A 166 -17.90 0.46 -10.84
CA ALA A 166 -17.58 -0.76 -11.59
C ALA A 166 -16.09 -0.83 -11.96
N TYR A 167 -15.53 0.26 -12.51
CA TYR A 167 -14.13 0.35 -12.91
C TYR A 167 -13.15 0.10 -11.74
N HIS A 168 -13.35 0.79 -10.61
CA HIS A 168 -12.43 0.72 -9.47
C HIS A 168 -12.58 -0.54 -8.62
N ARG A 169 -13.81 -1.05 -8.45
CA ARG A 169 -14.08 -2.17 -7.53
C ARG A 169 -13.88 -3.54 -8.18
N THR A 170 -14.09 -3.66 -9.49
CA THR A 170 -14.02 -4.98 -10.17
C THR A 170 -12.96 -5.07 -11.26
N GLY A 171 -12.28 -3.96 -11.58
CA GLY A 171 -11.32 -3.92 -12.67
C GLY A 171 -11.95 -3.91 -14.07
N GLN A 172 -13.26 -3.68 -14.19
CA GLN A 172 -13.95 -3.62 -15.48
C GLN A 172 -13.34 -2.54 -16.39
N ARG A 173 -13.10 -2.89 -17.67
CA ARG A 173 -12.57 -1.95 -18.69
C ARG A 173 -13.46 -1.81 -19.92
N HIS A 174 -14.18 -2.87 -20.31
CA HIS A 174 -15.05 -2.85 -21.48
C HIS A 174 -16.47 -2.39 -21.09
N PHE A 175 -16.92 -1.24 -21.61
CA PHE A 175 -18.25 -0.71 -21.34
C PHE A 175 -19.03 -0.47 -22.63
N GLY A 176 -20.29 -0.91 -22.64
CA GLY A 176 -21.22 -0.71 -23.75
C GLY A 176 -22.10 0.51 -23.53
N GLU A 177 -22.32 1.33 -24.56
CA GLU A 177 -23.26 2.44 -24.51
C GLU A 177 -24.13 2.51 -25.78
N ASN A 178 -25.41 2.85 -25.59
CA ASN A 178 -26.43 2.88 -26.63
C ASN A 178 -26.61 4.29 -27.23
N TYR A 179 -26.35 5.34 -26.46
CA TYR A 179 -26.61 6.72 -26.87
C TYR A 179 -25.31 7.47 -27.11
N VAL A 180 -25.12 8.01 -28.33
CA VAL A 180 -23.88 8.70 -28.72
C VAL A 180 -23.55 9.85 -27.76
N GLN A 181 -24.57 10.63 -27.35
CA GLN A 181 -24.34 11.76 -26.46
C GLN A 181 -23.90 11.29 -25.07
N GLU A 182 -24.51 10.25 -24.51
CA GLU A 182 -24.09 9.71 -23.21
C GLU A 182 -22.67 9.17 -23.26
N LEU A 183 -22.30 8.48 -24.35
CA LEU A 183 -20.96 7.92 -24.52
C LEU A 183 -19.93 9.06 -24.51
N VAL A 184 -20.15 10.10 -25.33
CA VAL A 184 -19.24 11.26 -25.41
C VAL A 184 -19.12 11.96 -24.06
N ASP A 185 -20.25 12.23 -23.40
CA ASP A 185 -20.27 12.90 -22.10
C ASP A 185 -19.53 12.07 -21.03
N LYS A 186 -19.79 10.76 -20.95
CA LYS A 186 -19.14 9.84 -20.00
C LYS A 186 -17.65 9.66 -20.29
N ALA A 187 -17.29 9.47 -21.56
CA ALA A 187 -15.90 9.32 -21.96
C ALA A 187 -15.06 10.57 -21.66
N SER A 188 -15.66 11.75 -21.67
CA SER A 188 -14.96 13.00 -21.35
C SER A 188 -14.56 13.14 -19.88
N VAL A 189 -15.16 12.36 -18.97
CA VAL A 189 -14.98 12.51 -17.50
C VAL A 189 -14.46 11.25 -16.81
N LEU A 190 -14.50 10.11 -17.50
CA LEU A 190 -14.07 8.80 -17.00
C LEU A 190 -12.65 8.47 -17.49
N PRO A 191 -11.97 7.47 -16.88
CA PRO A 191 -10.59 7.14 -17.22
C PRO A 191 -10.39 6.79 -18.71
N ASP A 192 -9.27 7.25 -19.27
CA ASP A 192 -8.95 7.09 -20.69
C ASP A 192 -8.65 5.62 -21.07
N ASP A 193 -8.33 4.76 -20.10
CA ASP A 193 -8.10 3.32 -20.31
C ASP A 193 -9.38 2.47 -20.38
N ILE A 194 -10.58 3.09 -20.30
CA ILE A 194 -11.84 2.42 -20.60
C ILE A 194 -11.95 2.13 -22.11
N HIS A 195 -12.31 0.90 -22.45
CA HIS A 195 -12.65 0.50 -23.81
C HIS A 195 -14.15 0.70 -24.06
N TRP A 196 -14.52 1.78 -24.76
CA TRP A 196 -15.92 2.06 -25.10
C TRP A 196 -16.38 1.28 -26.33
N HIS A 197 -17.48 0.56 -26.19
CA HIS A 197 -18.19 -0.08 -27.28
C HIS A 197 -19.51 0.65 -27.53
N PHE A 198 -19.70 1.20 -28.73
CA PHE A 198 -21.00 1.71 -29.13
C PHE A 198 -21.87 0.56 -29.65
N ILE A 199 -22.99 0.30 -28.98
CA ILE A 199 -23.85 -0.88 -29.26
C ILE A 199 -25.30 -0.50 -29.62
N GLY A 200 -25.63 0.79 -29.70
CA GLY A 200 -26.93 1.28 -30.15
C GLY A 200 -26.99 1.51 -31.67
N GLY A 201 -28.17 1.73 -32.24
CA GLY A 201 -28.28 2.04 -33.68
C GLY A 201 -27.62 3.39 -34.02
N LEU A 202 -26.57 3.37 -34.85
CA LEU A 202 -25.82 4.57 -35.19
C LEU A 202 -26.40 5.27 -36.42
N GLN A 203 -26.86 6.51 -36.25
CA GLN A 203 -27.26 7.35 -37.38
C GLN A 203 -26.01 7.95 -38.07
N SER A 204 -25.99 7.97 -39.41
CA SER A 204 -24.81 8.42 -40.18
C SER A 204 -24.35 9.85 -39.85
N ASN A 205 -25.27 10.75 -39.47
CA ASN A 205 -24.96 12.12 -39.07
C ASN A 205 -24.27 12.22 -37.70
N LYS A 206 -24.41 11.21 -36.84
CA LYS A 206 -23.80 11.14 -35.51
C LYS A 206 -22.43 10.46 -35.52
N ALA A 207 -22.04 9.80 -36.62
CA ALA A 207 -20.73 9.18 -36.78
C ALA A 207 -19.58 10.18 -36.58
N LYS A 208 -19.74 11.44 -37.02
CA LYS A 208 -18.75 12.51 -36.81
C LYS A 208 -18.50 12.78 -35.32
N LEU A 209 -19.55 12.80 -34.51
CA LEU A 209 -19.45 13.07 -33.08
C LEU A 209 -18.87 11.86 -32.35
N LEU A 210 -19.30 10.65 -32.70
CA LEU A 210 -18.77 9.43 -32.09
C LEU A 210 -17.26 9.25 -32.34
N ALA A 211 -16.79 9.63 -33.53
CA ALA A 211 -15.36 9.57 -33.89
C ALA A 211 -14.45 10.49 -33.05
N THR A 212 -14.99 11.48 -32.30
CA THR A 212 -14.18 12.35 -31.45
C THR A 212 -13.84 11.73 -30.10
N VAL A 213 -14.38 10.55 -29.77
CA VAL A 213 -14.09 9.87 -28.50
C VAL A 213 -12.73 9.16 -28.60
N PRO A 214 -11.73 9.53 -27.78
CA PRO A 214 -10.36 9.01 -27.92
C PRO A 214 -10.25 7.50 -27.69
N ASN A 215 -10.90 7.02 -26.64
CA ASN A 215 -10.89 5.63 -26.21
C ASN A 215 -12.11 4.82 -26.71
N LEU A 216 -12.64 5.21 -27.88
CA LEU A 216 -13.63 4.42 -28.59
C LEU A 216 -12.96 3.16 -29.15
N TYR A 217 -13.25 2.03 -28.50
CA TYR A 217 -12.66 0.73 -28.83
C TYR A 217 -13.38 0.05 -30.00
N ALA A 218 -14.71 0.01 -29.95
CA ALA A 218 -15.51 -0.66 -30.99
C ALA A 218 -16.84 0.04 -31.30
N VAL A 219 -17.31 -0.12 -32.55
CA VAL A 219 -18.69 0.19 -32.96
C VAL A 219 -19.34 -1.09 -33.46
N GLU A 220 -20.30 -1.62 -32.70
CA GLU A 220 -20.85 -2.95 -32.96
C GLU A 220 -22.12 -2.95 -33.83
N SER A 221 -22.55 -1.79 -34.30
CA SER A 221 -23.87 -1.58 -34.93
C SER A 221 -23.81 -1.08 -36.36
N ILE A 222 -22.77 -1.42 -37.12
CA ILE A 222 -22.67 -1.01 -38.53
C ILE A 222 -23.64 -1.85 -39.37
N ASP A 223 -24.59 -1.21 -40.06
CA ASP A 223 -25.66 -1.91 -40.79
C ASP A 223 -25.80 -1.49 -42.27
N SER A 224 -24.96 -0.57 -42.75
CA SER A 224 -25.06 -0.06 -44.11
C SER A 224 -23.74 0.53 -44.61
N GLU A 225 -23.54 0.48 -45.92
CA GLU A 225 -22.35 1.08 -46.56
C GLU A 225 -22.28 2.59 -46.35
N LYS A 226 -23.44 3.26 -46.34
CA LYS A 226 -23.54 4.70 -46.10
C LYS A 226 -23.00 5.06 -44.70
N LEU A 227 -23.32 4.25 -43.70
CA LEU A 227 -22.84 4.45 -42.33
C LEU A 227 -21.33 4.17 -42.24
N ALA A 228 -20.85 3.06 -42.81
CA ALA A 228 -19.43 2.74 -42.86
C ALA A 228 -18.61 3.87 -43.51
N THR A 229 -19.07 4.39 -44.64
CA THR A 229 -18.42 5.50 -45.36
C THR A 229 -18.42 6.79 -44.53
N ALA A 230 -19.52 7.08 -43.82
CA ALA A 230 -19.60 8.27 -42.98
C ALA A 230 -18.66 8.18 -41.76
N LEU A 231 -18.53 6.99 -41.16
CA LEU A 231 -17.63 6.76 -40.03
C LEU A 231 -16.16 6.77 -40.46
N GLU A 232 -15.81 6.12 -41.57
CA GLU A 232 -14.47 6.18 -42.18
C GLU A 232 -14.05 7.63 -42.43
N LYS A 233 -14.89 8.42 -43.10
CA LYS A 233 -14.61 9.83 -43.39
C LYS A 233 -14.43 10.66 -42.12
N ALA A 234 -15.11 10.31 -41.04
CA ALA A 234 -14.94 10.97 -39.76
C ALA A 234 -13.63 10.57 -39.08
N LEU A 235 -13.28 9.27 -39.10
CA LEU A 235 -12.06 8.74 -38.51
C LEU A 235 -10.80 9.21 -39.23
N ALA A 236 -10.84 9.31 -40.56
CA ALA A 236 -9.70 9.72 -41.40
C ALA A 236 -9.23 11.17 -41.22
N LYS A 237 -9.96 11.98 -40.45
CA LYS A 237 -9.57 13.35 -40.17
C LYS A 237 -8.36 13.40 -39.24
N PRO A 238 -7.34 14.25 -39.51
CA PRO A 238 -6.13 14.33 -38.69
C PRO A 238 -6.39 14.49 -37.19
N GLU A 239 -7.40 15.29 -36.82
CA GLU A 239 -7.78 15.50 -35.42
C GLU A 239 -8.32 14.24 -34.73
N ASN A 240 -8.90 13.29 -35.49
CA ASN A 240 -9.47 12.06 -34.96
C ASN A 240 -8.51 10.88 -35.08
N THR A 241 -7.65 10.83 -36.09
CA THR A 241 -6.59 9.81 -36.20
C THR A 241 -5.56 9.98 -35.10
N ALA A 242 -5.20 11.22 -34.74
CA ALA A 242 -4.25 11.51 -33.65
C ALA A 242 -4.70 11.03 -32.26
N LEU A 243 -5.99 10.71 -32.09
CA LEU A 243 -6.55 10.23 -30.82
C LEU A 243 -6.39 8.71 -30.62
N ARG A 244 -6.00 7.96 -31.65
CA ARG A 244 -6.11 6.49 -31.66
C ARG A 244 -4.75 5.81 -31.75
N ALA A 245 -4.65 4.66 -31.09
CA ALA A 245 -3.47 3.79 -31.17
C ALA A 245 -3.60 2.69 -32.24
N TYR A 246 -4.82 2.41 -32.72
CA TYR A 246 -5.11 1.37 -33.71
C TYR A 246 -6.41 1.69 -34.47
N PRO A 247 -6.64 1.08 -35.66
CA PRO A 247 -7.91 1.17 -36.37
C PRO A 247 -9.10 0.80 -35.49
N LEU A 248 -10.21 1.51 -35.64
CA LEU A 248 -11.42 1.27 -34.85
C LEU A 248 -11.99 -0.12 -35.14
N HIS A 249 -12.21 -0.94 -34.11
CA HIS A 249 -12.88 -2.22 -34.30
C HIS A 249 -14.36 -2.02 -34.66
N VAL A 250 -14.86 -2.76 -35.64
CA VAL A 250 -16.27 -2.68 -36.05
C VAL A 250 -16.91 -4.05 -36.14
N TYR A 251 -18.19 -4.13 -35.75
CA TYR A 251 -19.03 -5.29 -36.01
C TYR A 251 -20.17 -4.89 -36.93
N ILE A 252 -20.55 -5.81 -37.82
CA ILE A 252 -21.72 -5.64 -38.67
C ILE A 252 -22.95 -6.17 -37.95
N GLN A 253 -23.97 -5.34 -37.81
CA GLN A 253 -25.25 -5.75 -37.22
C GLN A 253 -26.09 -6.50 -38.23
N VAL A 254 -26.50 -7.71 -37.85
CA VAL A 254 -27.34 -8.62 -38.65
C VAL A 254 -28.71 -8.70 -38.01
N ASN A 255 -29.77 -8.50 -38.81
CA ASN A 255 -31.14 -8.74 -38.40
C ASN A 255 -31.44 -10.24 -38.51
N THR A 256 -31.28 -10.96 -37.40
CA THR A 256 -31.53 -12.40 -37.33
C THR A 256 -32.99 -12.76 -37.09
N SER A 257 -33.80 -11.82 -36.58
CA SER A 257 -35.19 -12.12 -36.20
C SER A 257 -36.18 -11.94 -37.35
N GLY A 258 -35.76 -11.35 -38.47
CA GLY A 258 -36.62 -11.11 -39.64
C GLY A 258 -37.73 -10.08 -39.42
N GLU A 259 -37.69 -9.33 -38.31
CA GLU A 259 -38.68 -8.30 -38.01
C GLU A 259 -38.34 -7.03 -38.79
N GLU A 260 -39.26 -6.53 -39.63
CA GLU A 260 -39.05 -5.35 -40.49
C GLU A 260 -38.68 -4.07 -39.70
N GLY A 261 -39.04 -4.00 -38.41
CA GLY A 261 -38.76 -2.86 -37.53
C GLY A 261 -37.38 -2.85 -36.87
N LYS A 262 -36.54 -3.88 -37.05
CA LYS A 262 -35.20 -3.96 -36.44
C LYS A 262 -34.10 -3.61 -37.42
N SER A 263 -33.13 -2.82 -36.95
CA SER A 263 -31.93 -2.45 -37.71
C SER A 263 -30.99 -3.64 -37.91
N GLY A 264 -30.21 -3.60 -38.99
CA GLY A 264 -29.26 -4.64 -39.37
C GLY A 264 -29.50 -5.17 -40.78
N LEU A 265 -28.46 -5.76 -41.36
CA LEU A 265 -28.54 -6.41 -42.67
C LEU A 265 -29.24 -7.77 -42.58
N PRO A 266 -29.87 -8.26 -43.66
CA PRO A 266 -30.42 -9.61 -43.70
C PRO A 266 -29.37 -10.68 -43.37
N ALA A 267 -29.75 -11.67 -42.56
CA ALA A 267 -28.92 -12.82 -42.28
C ALA A 267 -28.62 -13.64 -43.55
N MET A 268 -27.42 -14.22 -43.64
CA MET A 268 -27.09 -15.16 -44.70
C MET A 268 -27.57 -16.55 -44.27
N LEU A 269 -28.58 -17.07 -44.99
CA LEU A 269 -29.20 -18.38 -44.70
C LEU A 269 -28.70 -19.49 -45.62
N ALA A 270 -27.90 -19.16 -46.63
CA ALA A 270 -27.29 -20.11 -47.56
C ALA A 270 -25.88 -19.64 -47.97
N PRO A 271 -24.99 -20.56 -48.39
CA PRO A 271 -23.71 -20.20 -48.99
C PRO A 271 -23.91 -19.37 -50.26
N TRP A 272 -23.15 -18.29 -50.42
CA TRP A 272 -23.09 -17.55 -51.68
C TRP A 272 -22.25 -18.30 -52.71
N LYS A 273 -22.73 -18.36 -53.95
CA LYS A 273 -21.95 -18.82 -55.10
C LYS A 273 -21.61 -17.61 -55.97
N ASN A 274 -20.42 -17.61 -56.57
CA ASN A 274 -19.86 -16.45 -57.29
C ASN A 274 -20.69 -15.99 -58.53
N ASP A 275 -21.75 -16.71 -58.88
CA ASP A 275 -22.73 -16.42 -59.92
C ASP A 275 -24.08 -15.86 -59.40
N ASP A 276 -24.31 -15.86 -58.09
CA ASP A 276 -25.52 -15.33 -57.44
C ASP A 276 -25.40 -13.82 -57.14
N THR A 277 -26.56 -13.15 -56.99
CA THR A 277 -26.61 -11.75 -56.52
C THR A 277 -25.90 -11.61 -55.18
N GLN A 278 -24.92 -10.70 -55.10
CA GLN A 278 -24.08 -10.53 -53.92
C GLN A 278 -24.93 -10.19 -52.67
N PRO A 279 -24.81 -10.96 -51.57
CA PRO A 279 -25.53 -10.67 -50.33
C PRO A 279 -25.12 -9.31 -49.75
N PRO A 280 -26.06 -8.50 -49.22
CA PRO A 280 -25.73 -7.20 -48.62
C PRO A 280 -24.68 -7.28 -47.51
N LEU A 281 -24.70 -8.36 -46.72
CA LEU A 281 -23.72 -8.60 -45.66
C LEU A 281 -22.30 -8.78 -46.22
N LEU A 282 -22.16 -9.53 -47.33
CA LEU A 282 -20.89 -9.73 -48.02
C LEU A 282 -20.39 -8.41 -48.63
N ALA A 283 -21.27 -7.68 -49.33
CA ALA A 283 -20.93 -6.39 -49.93
C ALA A 283 -20.39 -5.39 -48.89
N LEU A 284 -21.07 -5.26 -47.74
CA LEU A 284 -20.62 -4.37 -46.66
C LEU A 284 -19.31 -4.82 -46.03
N ALA A 285 -19.13 -6.12 -45.78
CA ALA A 285 -17.88 -6.65 -45.23
C ALA A 285 -16.70 -6.37 -46.16
N GLN A 286 -16.85 -6.67 -47.46
CA GLN A 286 -15.82 -6.39 -48.46
C GLN A 286 -15.49 -4.89 -48.53
N LYS A 287 -16.51 -4.02 -48.47
CA LYS A 287 -16.31 -2.58 -48.47
C LYS A 287 -15.52 -2.10 -47.25
N ILE A 288 -15.86 -2.55 -46.04
CA ILE A 288 -15.12 -2.17 -44.83
C ILE A 288 -13.67 -2.64 -44.94
N MET A 289 -13.45 -3.86 -45.41
CA MET A 289 -12.11 -4.43 -45.52
C MET A 289 -11.29 -3.71 -46.60
N LEU A 290 -11.85 -3.40 -47.77
CA LEU A 290 -11.06 -2.82 -48.87
C LEU A 290 -10.97 -1.28 -48.84
N GLU A 291 -12.01 -0.59 -48.39
CA GLU A 291 -12.16 0.86 -48.60
C GLU A 291 -12.12 1.68 -47.30
N CYS A 292 -12.09 1.04 -46.13
CA CYS A 292 -12.13 1.73 -44.83
C CYS A 292 -10.85 1.50 -44.00
N PRO A 293 -9.72 2.15 -44.34
CA PRO A 293 -8.43 1.89 -43.72
C PRO A 293 -8.34 2.24 -42.23
N HIS A 294 -9.25 3.07 -41.70
CA HIS A 294 -9.27 3.43 -40.27
C HIS A 294 -10.22 2.54 -39.45
N MET A 295 -10.87 1.56 -40.09
CA MET A 295 -11.73 0.57 -39.45
C MET A 295 -11.19 -0.85 -39.63
N ARG A 296 -11.41 -1.71 -38.64
CA ARG A 296 -11.09 -3.13 -38.69
C ARG A 296 -12.32 -3.97 -38.37
N LEU A 297 -12.77 -4.75 -39.34
CA LEU A 297 -13.88 -5.69 -39.16
C LEU A 297 -13.47 -6.77 -38.16
N GLN A 298 -14.12 -6.77 -36.99
CA GLN A 298 -13.85 -7.68 -35.89
C GLN A 298 -14.85 -8.83 -35.83
N GLY A 299 -16.10 -8.60 -36.25
CA GLY A 299 -17.14 -9.61 -36.09
C GLY A 299 -18.53 -9.24 -36.57
N LEU A 300 -19.50 -10.08 -36.20
CA LEU A 300 -20.93 -9.87 -36.40
C LEU A 300 -21.65 -9.66 -35.06
N MET A 301 -22.72 -8.88 -35.10
CA MET A 301 -23.54 -8.54 -33.95
C MET A 301 -25.02 -8.79 -34.27
N THR A 302 -25.80 -9.26 -33.30
CA THR A 302 -27.27 -9.29 -33.43
C THR A 302 -27.97 -8.75 -32.19
N ILE A 303 -29.17 -8.21 -32.37
CA ILE A 303 -30.18 -8.01 -31.34
C ILE A 303 -31.37 -8.91 -31.69
N GLY A 304 -31.45 -10.08 -31.04
CA GLY A 304 -32.49 -11.07 -31.29
C GLY A 304 -33.90 -10.63 -30.89
N SER A 305 -34.88 -11.50 -31.11
CA SER A 305 -36.25 -11.27 -30.62
C SER A 305 -36.35 -11.46 -29.11
N MET A 306 -37.13 -10.60 -28.46
CA MET A 306 -37.35 -10.68 -27.01
C MET A 306 -38.05 -11.98 -26.62
N SER A 307 -38.97 -12.46 -27.47
CA SER A 307 -39.66 -13.75 -27.29
C SER A 307 -38.68 -14.92 -27.32
N ASN A 308 -37.78 -14.96 -28.30
CA ASN A 308 -36.74 -15.98 -28.42
C ASN A 308 -35.74 -15.92 -27.25
N SER A 309 -35.38 -14.70 -26.82
CA SER A 309 -34.49 -14.49 -25.67
C SER A 309 -35.10 -15.04 -24.38
N GLN A 310 -36.40 -14.85 -24.16
CA GLN A 310 -37.12 -15.39 -23.00
C GLN A 310 -37.27 -16.91 -23.08
N ALA A 311 -37.65 -17.45 -24.24
CA ALA A 311 -37.82 -18.89 -24.44
C ALA A 311 -36.51 -19.67 -24.27
N SER A 312 -35.36 -19.07 -24.61
CA SER A 312 -34.05 -19.72 -24.50
C SER A 312 -33.60 -20.05 -23.07
N GLN A 313 -34.29 -19.55 -22.04
CA GLN A 313 -34.03 -19.90 -20.64
C GLN A 313 -34.37 -21.36 -20.31
N GLU A 314 -35.27 -21.99 -21.06
CA GLU A 314 -35.72 -23.37 -20.83
C GLU A 314 -35.02 -24.40 -21.74
N SER A 315 -34.64 -24.00 -22.96
CA SER A 315 -34.12 -24.93 -23.99
C SER A 315 -32.63 -24.79 -24.31
N ASN A 316 -31.93 -23.77 -23.80
CA ASN A 316 -30.55 -23.40 -24.19
C ASN A 316 -30.33 -23.12 -25.69
N GLU A 317 -31.38 -23.10 -26.51
CA GLU A 317 -31.32 -22.83 -27.95
C GLU A 317 -32.01 -21.50 -28.26
N ASN A 318 -31.35 -20.65 -29.03
CA ASN A 318 -31.91 -19.38 -29.52
C ASN A 318 -31.73 -19.32 -31.06
N PRO A 319 -32.83 -19.34 -31.85
CA PRO A 319 -32.75 -19.37 -33.30
C PRO A 319 -32.07 -18.13 -33.89
N ASP A 320 -32.14 -16.98 -33.20
CA ASP A 320 -31.44 -15.76 -33.60
C ASP A 320 -29.91 -15.93 -33.55
N PHE A 321 -29.41 -16.60 -32.51
CA PHE A 321 -27.97 -16.87 -32.36
C PHE A 321 -27.49 -17.91 -33.38
N ALA A 322 -28.31 -18.93 -33.66
CA ALA A 322 -28.01 -19.89 -34.72
C ALA A 322 -27.93 -19.22 -36.12
N ALA A 323 -28.83 -18.29 -36.42
CA ALA A 323 -28.80 -17.51 -37.66
C ALA A 323 -27.54 -16.63 -37.76
N LEU A 324 -27.07 -16.04 -36.65
CA LEU A 324 -25.83 -15.26 -36.61
C LEU A 324 -24.59 -16.15 -36.85
N VAL A 325 -24.53 -17.30 -36.19
CA VAL A 325 -23.45 -18.29 -36.35
C VAL A 325 -23.37 -18.78 -37.80
N SER A 326 -24.52 -19.10 -38.41
CA SER A 326 -24.59 -19.47 -39.83
C SER A 326 -24.15 -18.33 -40.74
N SER A 327 -24.58 -17.09 -40.45
CA SER A 327 -24.18 -15.91 -41.22
C SER A 327 -22.67 -15.68 -41.18
N ARG A 328 -22.04 -15.85 -40.00
CA ARG A 328 -20.58 -15.80 -39.85
C ARG A 328 -19.89 -16.83 -40.74
N GLN A 329 -20.35 -18.08 -40.70
CA GLN A 329 -19.76 -19.17 -41.48
C GLN A 329 -19.87 -18.92 -42.98
N TYR A 330 -21.06 -18.55 -43.46
CA TYR A 330 -21.26 -18.31 -44.88
C TYR A 330 -20.54 -17.05 -45.38
N LEU A 331 -20.45 -16.01 -44.55
CA LEU A 331 -19.67 -14.81 -44.86
C LEU A 331 -18.18 -15.15 -45.00
N MET A 332 -17.60 -15.89 -44.04
CA MET A 332 -16.19 -16.29 -44.12
C MET A 332 -15.90 -17.16 -45.33
N ASN A 333 -16.77 -18.13 -45.62
CA ASN A 333 -16.63 -18.96 -46.81
C ASN A 333 -16.69 -18.11 -48.10
N ALA A 334 -17.60 -17.15 -48.18
CA ALA A 334 -17.73 -16.27 -49.34
C ALA A 334 -16.51 -15.35 -49.52
N LEU A 335 -16.00 -14.76 -48.43
CA LEU A 335 -14.79 -13.93 -48.46
C LEU A 335 -13.56 -14.71 -48.94
N MET A 336 -13.46 -16.00 -48.58
CA MET A 336 -12.34 -16.85 -49.01
C MET A 336 -12.44 -17.32 -50.46
N GLN A 337 -13.66 -17.56 -50.96
CA GLN A 337 -13.89 -18.07 -52.31
C GLN A 337 -13.83 -16.97 -53.39
N ASP A 338 -14.01 -15.70 -53.00
CA ASP A 338 -13.90 -14.56 -53.90
C ASP A 338 -12.42 -14.22 -54.18
N ALA A 339 -11.89 -14.78 -55.27
CA ALA A 339 -10.50 -14.58 -55.69
C ALA A 339 -10.18 -13.12 -56.04
N ASP A 340 -11.15 -12.35 -56.55
CA ASP A 340 -10.95 -10.93 -56.86
C ASP A 340 -10.84 -10.10 -55.58
N PHE A 341 -11.70 -10.37 -54.60
CA PHE A 341 -11.60 -9.78 -53.26
C PHE A 341 -10.26 -10.10 -52.60
N GLN A 342 -9.81 -11.36 -52.60
CA GLN A 342 -8.53 -11.75 -51.99
C GLN A 342 -7.34 -11.06 -52.67
N ALA A 343 -7.36 -10.94 -54.00
CA ALA A 343 -6.33 -10.22 -54.75
C ALA A 343 -6.31 -8.72 -54.40
N LYS A 344 -7.48 -8.09 -54.21
CA LYS A 344 -7.59 -6.69 -53.78
C LYS A 344 -7.16 -6.51 -52.32
N LEU A 345 -7.57 -7.40 -51.43
CA LEU A 345 -7.26 -7.36 -49.99
C LEU A 345 -5.75 -7.45 -49.74
N SER A 346 -5.05 -8.31 -50.49
CA SER A 346 -3.59 -8.46 -50.39
C SER A 346 -2.81 -7.17 -50.69
N LYS A 347 -3.44 -6.21 -51.39
CA LYS A 347 -2.85 -4.91 -51.77
C LYS A 347 -3.42 -3.74 -50.97
N ALA A 348 -4.46 -3.96 -50.17
CA ALA A 348 -5.05 -2.91 -49.37
C ALA A 348 -4.11 -2.51 -48.23
N THR A 349 -4.19 -1.24 -47.84
CA THR A 349 -3.37 -0.65 -46.78
C THR A 349 -4.27 -0.03 -45.72
N TRP A 350 -4.03 -0.35 -44.45
CA TRP A 350 -4.77 0.19 -43.32
C TRP A 350 -3.91 1.17 -42.55
N TRP A 351 -4.58 2.15 -41.95
CA TRP A 351 -3.93 3.17 -41.17
C TRP A 351 -3.35 2.59 -39.87
N THR A 352 -2.19 3.09 -39.47
CA THR A 352 -1.59 2.87 -38.15
C THR A 352 -0.93 4.16 -37.66
N PRO A 353 -0.68 4.34 -36.35
CA PRO A 353 0.02 5.53 -35.86
C PRO A 353 1.41 5.73 -36.47
N ASN A 354 2.08 4.65 -36.89
CA ASN A 354 3.44 4.66 -37.42
C ASN A 354 3.49 4.57 -38.96
N GLY A 355 2.37 4.76 -39.66
CA GLY A 355 2.28 4.65 -41.11
C GLY A 355 1.12 3.78 -41.58
N HIS A 356 1.35 2.91 -42.57
CA HIS A 356 0.34 2.01 -43.09
C HIS A 356 0.78 0.55 -42.96
N ALA A 357 -0.16 -0.32 -42.59
CA ALA A 357 0.03 -1.77 -42.56
C ALA A 357 -0.68 -2.42 -43.74
N THR A 358 -0.03 -3.37 -44.40
CA THR A 358 -0.65 -4.24 -45.40
C THR A 358 -1.18 -5.50 -44.74
N ASN A 359 -2.32 -5.98 -45.22
CA ASN A 359 -2.89 -7.27 -44.88
C ASN A 359 -3.17 -7.52 -43.37
N VAL A 360 -3.88 -6.58 -42.72
CA VAL A 360 -4.26 -6.67 -41.29
C VAL A 360 -5.24 -7.81 -40.95
N TYR A 361 -5.68 -8.55 -41.96
CA TYR A 361 -6.64 -9.65 -41.84
C TYR A 361 -6.00 -11.03 -42.05
N ASP A 362 -4.67 -11.12 -42.19
CA ASP A 362 -3.98 -12.41 -42.35
C ASP A 362 -4.37 -13.44 -41.29
N ASP A 363 -4.39 -13.02 -40.02
CA ASP A 363 -4.75 -13.92 -38.93
C ASP A 363 -6.23 -14.32 -38.99
N LEU A 364 -7.13 -13.38 -39.33
CA LEU A 364 -8.56 -13.67 -39.53
C LEU A 364 -8.77 -14.67 -40.68
N MET A 365 -8.02 -14.53 -41.78
CA MET A 365 -8.11 -15.42 -42.93
C MET A 365 -7.56 -16.83 -42.63
N LYS A 366 -6.58 -16.93 -41.71
CA LYS A 366 -6.05 -18.21 -41.25
C LYS A 366 -6.98 -18.92 -40.27
N THR A 367 -7.52 -18.18 -39.28
CA THR A 367 -8.39 -18.75 -38.24
C THR A 367 -9.83 -18.96 -38.71
N GLN A 368 -10.24 -18.23 -39.75
CA GLN A 368 -11.60 -18.21 -40.28
C GLN A 368 -12.67 -17.84 -39.24
N ASP A 369 -12.30 -17.09 -38.20
CA ASP A 369 -13.18 -16.86 -37.05
C ASP A 369 -13.39 -15.37 -36.78
N LEU A 370 -14.51 -14.86 -37.28
CA LEU A 370 -15.05 -13.54 -36.91
C LEU A 370 -15.70 -13.60 -35.53
N GLY A 371 -15.49 -12.57 -34.71
CA GLY A 371 -16.11 -12.48 -33.39
C GLY A 371 -17.64 -12.43 -33.48
N LEU A 372 -18.31 -12.96 -32.47
CA LEU A 372 -19.76 -12.88 -32.30
C LEU A 372 -20.09 -12.04 -31.07
N SER A 373 -20.85 -10.96 -31.25
CA SER A 373 -21.36 -10.14 -30.15
C SER A 373 -22.86 -10.40 -29.98
N MET A 374 -23.19 -11.23 -28.99
CA MET A 374 -24.56 -11.68 -28.71
C MET A 374 -24.71 -12.15 -27.27
N GLY A 375 -25.94 -12.12 -26.75
CA GLY A 375 -26.27 -12.49 -25.37
C GLY A 375 -26.42 -11.28 -24.45
N MET A 376 -27.55 -11.24 -23.74
CA MET A 376 -27.93 -10.29 -22.70
C MET A 376 -28.19 -11.03 -21.38
N SER A 377 -28.57 -10.31 -20.32
CA SER A 377 -28.84 -10.88 -18.98
C SER A 377 -29.68 -12.16 -18.98
N ALA A 378 -30.69 -12.24 -19.86
CA ALA A 378 -31.66 -13.32 -19.90
C ALA A 378 -31.17 -14.58 -20.66
N ASP A 379 -30.37 -14.41 -21.71
CA ASP A 379 -30.00 -15.43 -22.69
C ASP A 379 -28.47 -15.60 -22.85
N MET A 380 -27.70 -15.02 -21.92
CA MET A 380 -26.24 -15.08 -21.87
C MET A 380 -25.71 -16.52 -21.96
N GLN A 381 -26.34 -17.47 -21.27
CA GLN A 381 -25.86 -18.86 -21.27
C GLN A 381 -25.99 -19.51 -22.65
N ALA A 382 -27.12 -19.32 -23.35
CA ALA A 382 -27.32 -19.79 -24.71
C ALA A 382 -26.31 -19.16 -25.67
N ALA A 383 -26.06 -17.84 -25.54
CA ALA A 383 -25.07 -17.13 -26.35
C ALA A 383 -23.65 -17.70 -26.20
N ILE A 384 -23.22 -17.99 -24.96
CA ILE A 384 -21.89 -18.56 -24.68
C ILE A 384 -21.78 -19.96 -25.29
N SER A 385 -22.81 -20.80 -25.15
CA SER A 385 -22.86 -22.13 -25.74
C SER A 385 -22.78 -22.12 -27.27
N MET A 386 -23.33 -21.08 -27.92
CA MET A 386 -23.27 -20.90 -29.37
C MET A 386 -22.04 -20.13 -29.86
N GLY A 387 -21.06 -19.89 -28.99
CA GLY A 387 -19.77 -19.36 -29.39
C GLY A 387 -19.65 -17.83 -29.36
N SER A 388 -20.48 -17.14 -28.58
CA SER A 388 -20.32 -15.69 -28.37
C SER A 388 -18.92 -15.35 -27.87
N THR A 389 -18.33 -14.29 -28.43
CA THR A 389 -17.05 -13.71 -28.01
C THR A 389 -17.24 -12.51 -27.07
N ASN A 390 -18.39 -11.83 -27.17
CA ASN A 390 -18.77 -10.71 -26.31
C ASN A 390 -20.21 -10.90 -25.80
N VAL A 391 -20.40 -10.87 -24.48
CA VAL A 391 -21.73 -10.89 -23.85
C VAL A 391 -22.04 -9.52 -23.24
N ARG A 392 -23.24 -8.98 -23.53
CA ARG A 392 -23.60 -7.58 -23.24
C ARG A 392 -24.61 -7.51 -22.09
N ILE A 393 -24.14 -7.24 -20.88
CA ILE A 393 -24.93 -7.34 -19.66
C ILE A 393 -25.10 -5.97 -19.01
N GLY A 394 -26.36 -5.57 -18.75
CA GLY A 394 -26.68 -4.26 -18.17
C GLY A 394 -27.38 -4.38 -16.82
N SER A 395 -28.65 -4.79 -16.82
CA SER A 395 -29.51 -4.79 -15.63
C SER A 395 -28.97 -5.67 -14.50
N ASP A 396 -28.32 -6.79 -14.83
CA ASP A 396 -27.71 -7.66 -13.82
C ASP A 396 -26.48 -7.02 -13.18
N CYS A 397 -25.80 -6.07 -13.87
CA CYS A 397 -24.61 -5.37 -13.38
C CYS A 397 -24.97 -4.14 -12.54
N PHE A 398 -25.93 -3.31 -12.97
CA PHE A 398 -26.26 -2.04 -12.32
C PHE A 398 -27.63 -2.01 -11.64
N GLY A 399 -28.46 -3.05 -11.74
CA GLY A 399 -29.82 -3.06 -11.20
C GLY A 399 -30.86 -2.44 -12.15
N GLN A 400 -32.04 -2.07 -11.60
CA GLN A 400 -33.11 -1.47 -12.40
C GLN A 400 -32.71 -0.08 -12.91
N ARG A 401 -33.18 0.26 -14.11
CA ARG A 401 -32.91 1.54 -14.77
C ARG A 401 -33.89 2.60 -14.28
N THR A 402 -33.38 3.81 -14.07
CA THR A 402 -34.20 5.01 -13.87
C THR A 402 -34.84 5.46 -15.19
N SER A 403 -35.78 6.40 -15.11
CA SER A 403 -36.38 6.99 -16.32
C SER A 403 -35.34 7.78 -17.12
N ASN A 404 -35.53 7.93 -18.43
CA ASN A 404 -34.58 8.67 -19.29
C ASN A 404 -34.34 10.12 -18.81
N ASN A 405 -35.38 10.79 -18.30
CA ASN A 405 -35.27 12.17 -17.82
C ASN A 405 -34.46 12.23 -16.52
N GLU A 406 -34.76 11.35 -15.57
CA GLU A 406 -34.03 11.26 -14.30
C GLU A 406 -32.56 10.90 -14.49
N ALA A 407 -32.26 9.94 -15.38
CA ALA A 407 -30.89 9.59 -15.74
C ALA A 407 -30.14 10.77 -16.38
N ALA A 408 -30.81 11.57 -17.21
CA ALA A 408 -30.25 12.76 -17.82
C ALA A 408 -29.98 13.87 -16.79
N ASP A 409 -30.87 14.07 -15.82
CA ASP A 409 -30.71 15.05 -14.75
C ASP A 409 -29.54 14.70 -13.82
N ILE A 410 -29.46 13.43 -13.36
CA ILE A 410 -28.35 12.95 -12.52
C ILE A 410 -27.03 13.07 -13.26
N ARG A 411 -26.98 12.64 -14.53
CA ARG A 411 -25.77 12.75 -15.35
C ARG A 411 -25.37 14.21 -15.52
N SER A 412 -26.31 15.11 -15.82
CA SER A 412 -26.03 16.54 -15.99
C SER A 412 -25.53 17.19 -14.69
N ALA A 413 -26.07 16.78 -13.54
CA ALA A 413 -25.61 17.25 -12.23
C ALA A 413 -24.17 16.78 -11.93
N GLU A 414 -23.85 15.52 -12.18
CA GLU A 414 -22.49 14.98 -11.97
C GLU A 414 -21.46 15.60 -12.94
N LEU A 415 -21.80 15.71 -14.23
CA LEU A 415 -20.96 16.35 -15.24
C LEU A 415 -20.76 17.85 -14.97
N GLY A 416 -21.82 18.53 -14.51
CA GLY A 416 -21.78 19.94 -14.14
C GLY A 416 -20.91 20.22 -12.91
N ASN A 417 -20.85 19.30 -11.96
CA ASN A 417 -19.96 19.39 -10.79
C ASN A 417 -18.50 19.09 -11.14
N TRP A 418 -18.24 18.12 -12.02
CA TRP A 418 -16.89 17.73 -12.44
C TRP A 418 -16.19 18.78 -13.32
N SER A 419 -16.91 19.31 -14.32
CA SER A 419 -16.34 20.26 -15.29
C SER A 419 -15.96 21.62 -14.69
N LYS A 420 -16.53 21.98 -13.53
CA LYS A 420 -16.44 23.34 -12.96
C LYS A 420 -15.45 23.51 -11.81
N ARG A 421 -14.95 22.44 -11.18
CA ARG A 421 -14.12 22.56 -9.97
C ARG A 421 -12.65 22.23 -10.23
N PRO A 422 -11.78 23.25 -10.42
CA PRO A 422 -10.34 23.03 -10.45
C PRO A 422 -9.84 22.53 -9.10
N LEU A 423 -8.83 21.65 -9.11
CA LEU A 423 -8.14 21.32 -7.87
C LEU A 423 -7.35 22.52 -7.37
N VAL A 424 -6.55 23.12 -8.25
CA VAL A 424 -5.82 24.35 -8.00
C VAL A 424 -6.51 25.47 -8.73
N LYS A 425 -7.06 26.41 -7.98
CA LYS A 425 -7.76 27.59 -8.51
C LYS A 425 -6.78 28.70 -8.90
N GLU A 426 -5.73 28.86 -8.11
CA GLU A 426 -4.73 29.92 -8.29
C GLU A 426 -3.33 29.44 -7.92
N VAL A 427 -2.34 29.99 -8.63
CA VAL A 427 -0.91 29.83 -8.35
C VAL A 427 -0.30 31.20 -8.08
N VAL A 428 0.40 31.32 -6.95
CA VAL A 428 1.07 32.55 -6.53
C VAL A 428 2.58 32.37 -6.63
N PHE A 429 3.24 33.24 -7.41
CA PHE A 429 4.69 33.25 -7.57
C PHE A 429 5.32 34.30 -6.65
N HIS A 430 6.32 33.86 -5.90
CA HIS A 430 7.15 34.69 -5.02
C HIS A 430 8.54 34.87 -5.64
N PRO A 431 8.73 35.88 -6.51
CA PRO A 431 10.06 36.27 -6.99
C PRO A 431 10.83 37.03 -5.91
N LYS A 432 12.10 37.33 -6.18
CA LYS A 432 12.92 38.20 -5.34
C LYS A 432 12.77 39.66 -5.77
N ASN A 433 12.81 40.60 -4.81
CA ASN A 433 12.82 42.04 -5.12
C ASN A 433 14.18 42.51 -5.66
N MET A 434 15.27 41.81 -5.29
CA MET A 434 16.61 41.94 -5.84
C MET A 434 17.32 40.58 -5.87
N PRO A 435 18.22 40.33 -6.84
CA PRO A 435 18.95 39.08 -6.91
C PRO A 435 19.97 38.94 -5.75
N TRP A 436 19.99 37.78 -5.09
CA TRP A 436 21.13 37.34 -4.25
C TRP A 436 22.27 36.81 -5.13
N PHE A 437 21.90 36.05 -6.16
CA PHE A 437 22.74 35.59 -7.24
C PHE A 437 22.24 36.16 -8.57
N VAL A 438 23.15 36.37 -9.53
CA VAL A 438 22.82 36.97 -10.84
C VAL A 438 21.69 36.22 -11.56
N SER A 439 21.51 34.94 -11.28
CA SER A 439 20.47 34.09 -11.85
C SER A 439 19.11 34.17 -11.15
N ASP A 440 18.99 34.80 -9.98
CA ASP A 440 17.75 34.80 -9.20
C ASP A 440 16.58 35.49 -9.93
N THR A 441 15.42 34.83 -9.95
CA THR A 441 14.22 35.37 -10.58
C THR A 441 13.70 36.60 -9.87
N CYS A 442 13.67 37.73 -10.58
CA CYS A 442 12.98 38.94 -10.19
C CYS A 442 11.74 39.17 -11.08
N VAL A 443 10.87 40.11 -10.69
CA VAL A 443 9.65 40.45 -11.46
C VAL A 443 9.94 40.77 -12.94
N PRO A 444 10.97 41.57 -13.29
CA PRO A 444 11.28 41.85 -14.70
C PRO A 444 11.61 40.61 -15.52
N ASP A 445 12.19 39.57 -14.92
CA ASP A 445 12.57 38.35 -15.62
C ASP A 445 11.35 37.55 -16.09
N ILE A 446 10.27 37.54 -15.29
CA ILE A 446 9.00 36.89 -15.65
C ILE A 446 8.39 37.56 -16.88
N TRP A 447 8.28 38.88 -16.86
CA TRP A 447 7.71 39.63 -17.97
C TRP A 447 8.59 39.56 -19.22
N ARG A 448 9.91 39.69 -19.05
CA ARG A 448 10.87 39.56 -20.15
C ARG A 448 10.85 38.16 -20.76
N MET A 449 10.74 37.10 -19.95
CA MET A 449 10.56 35.73 -20.43
C MET A 449 9.29 35.64 -21.29
N LEU A 450 8.16 36.15 -20.81
CA LEU A 450 6.89 36.15 -21.56
C LEU A 450 6.96 36.98 -22.84
N ASP A 451 7.66 38.12 -22.86
CA ASP A 451 7.92 38.93 -24.06
C ASP A 451 8.78 38.15 -25.07
N GLN A 452 9.90 37.60 -24.63
CA GLN A 452 10.85 36.86 -25.49
C GLN A 452 10.22 35.62 -26.08
N LEU A 453 9.51 34.81 -25.28
CA LEU A 453 8.80 33.63 -25.76
C LEU A 453 7.66 33.97 -26.71
N SER A 454 7.22 35.24 -26.79
CA SER A 454 6.18 35.70 -27.72
C SER A 454 6.73 36.32 -29.01
N GLN A 455 8.05 36.54 -29.11
CA GLN A 455 8.67 37.18 -30.27
C GLN A 455 9.08 36.14 -31.32
N PRO A 456 8.60 36.26 -32.58
CA PRO A 456 8.95 35.33 -33.65
C PRO A 456 10.46 35.23 -33.94
N ASP A 457 11.17 36.34 -33.80
CA ASP A 457 12.59 36.44 -34.18
C ASP A 457 13.55 35.96 -33.08
N PHE A 458 13.06 35.75 -31.85
CA PHE A 458 13.90 35.36 -30.70
C PHE A 458 14.59 34.01 -30.92
N PHE A 459 13.95 33.10 -31.66
CA PHE A 459 14.46 31.77 -31.99
C PHE A 459 14.93 31.66 -33.46
N SER A 460 15.28 32.76 -34.10
CA SER A 460 15.69 32.81 -35.52
C SER A 460 16.87 31.87 -35.87
N CYS A 461 17.67 31.46 -34.90
CA CYS A 461 18.76 30.48 -35.06
C CYS A 461 18.31 29.01 -35.04
N ALA A 462 17.04 28.71 -34.72
CA ALA A 462 16.50 27.36 -34.57
C ALA A 462 15.52 27.01 -35.72
N GLN A 463 16.05 26.93 -36.95
CA GLN A 463 15.25 26.84 -38.18
C GLN A 463 14.42 25.53 -38.33
N ASP A 464 14.73 24.48 -37.55
CA ASP A 464 14.10 23.16 -37.66
C ASP A 464 13.02 22.86 -36.60
N LEU A 465 12.71 23.80 -35.70
CA LEU A 465 11.76 23.59 -34.59
C LEU A 465 10.41 24.28 -34.85
N ALA A 466 9.32 23.56 -34.61
CA ALA A 466 7.97 24.14 -34.66
C ALA A 466 7.78 25.10 -33.45
N MET A 467 7.78 26.40 -33.71
CA MET A 467 7.73 27.45 -32.67
C MET A 467 6.30 27.79 -32.20
N GLU A 468 5.31 27.46 -33.00
CA GLU A 468 3.88 27.70 -32.73
C GLU A 468 3.41 27.25 -31.33
N PRO A 469 3.79 26.07 -30.82
CA PRO A 469 3.43 25.63 -29.46
C PRO A 469 4.00 26.52 -28.34
N ILE A 470 5.18 27.10 -28.55
CA ILE A 470 5.84 27.99 -27.58
C ILE A 470 5.08 29.32 -27.50
N TYR A 471 4.70 29.88 -28.66
CA TYR A 471 3.90 31.11 -28.73
C TYR A 471 2.54 30.95 -28.05
N ARG A 472 1.85 29.81 -28.28
CA ARG A 472 0.58 29.51 -27.61
C ARG A 472 0.73 29.39 -26.09
N MET A 473 1.79 28.75 -25.63
CA MET A 473 2.09 28.62 -24.21
C MET A 473 2.34 30.00 -23.55
N ALA A 474 3.17 30.85 -24.15
CA ALA A 474 3.44 32.19 -23.62
C ALA A 474 2.18 33.07 -23.57
N LYS A 475 1.35 33.01 -24.61
CA LYS A 475 0.06 33.71 -24.66
C LYS A 475 -0.90 33.21 -23.56
N ARG A 476 -0.96 31.90 -23.35
CA ARG A 476 -1.80 31.28 -22.29
C ARG A 476 -1.35 31.72 -20.89
N TRP A 477 -0.04 31.76 -20.64
CA TRP A 477 0.49 32.23 -19.36
C TRP A 477 0.18 33.69 -19.08
N ARG A 478 0.21 34.57 -20.09
CA ARG A 478 -0.30 35.96 -19.92
C ARG A 478 -1.76 36.00 -19.55
N SER A 479 -2.60 35.20 -20.22
CA SER A 479 -4.03 35.08 -19.89
C SER A 479 -4.25 34.67 -18.43
N HIS A 480 -3.43 33.76 -17.89
CA HIS A 480 -3.51 33.37 -16.48
C HIS A 480 -3.28 34.54 -15.53
N PHE A 481 -2.35 35.46 -15.83
CA PHE A 481 -2.15 36.66 -15.02
C PHE A 481 -3.32 37.63 -15.13
N GLU A 482 -3.83 37.87 -16.35
CA GLU A 482 -4.98 38.74 -16.59
C GLU A 482 -6.24 38.24 -15.88
N GLU A 483 -6.42 36.92 -15.80
CA GLU A 483 -7.54 36.25 -15.13
C GLU A 483 -7.32 36.05 -13.62
N GLY A 484 -6.14 36.40 -13.09
CA GLY A 484 -5.78 36.20 -11.69
C GLY A 484 -5.56 34.75 -11.26
N ARG A 485 -5.43 33.81 -12.22
CA ARG A 485 -5.08 32.40 -11.96
C ARG A 485 -3.58 32.24 -11.69
N PHE A 486 -2.76 33.05 -12.33
CA PHE A 486 -1.37 33.31 -11.95
C PHE A 486 -1.32 34.67 -11.28
N ARG A 487 -0.58 34.77 -10.18
CA ARG A 487 -0.40 36.04 -9.46
C ARG A 487 1.05 36.19 -9.01
N LEU A 488 1.56 37.41 -9.08
CA LEU A 488 2.79 37.76 -8.40
C LEU A 488 2.47 38.17 -6.95
N ALA A 489 3.32 37.76 -6.01
CA ALA A 489 3.21 38.16 -4.61
C ALA A 489 3.65 39.62 -4.35
N MET A 490 4.17 40.30 -5.37
CA MET A 490 4.60 41.70 -5.34
C MET A 490 4.15 42.43 -6.62
N PRO A 491 4.10 43.79 -6.62
CA PRO A 491 3.63 44.56 -7.78
C PRO A 491 4.45 44.35 -9.06
N ASP A 492 3.79 44.41 -10.21
CA ASP A 492 4.38 44.15 -11.53
C ASP A 492 5.41 45.22 -11.95
N ASP A 493 5.26 46.45 -11.45
CA ASP A 493 6.07 47.61 -11.77
C ASP A 493 7.10 47.97 -10.68
N LEU A 494 7.28 47.09 -9.69
CA LEU A 494 8.20 47.32 -8.59
C LEU A 494 9.64 47.48 -9.13
N PRO A 495 10.30 48.65 -8.90
CA PRO A 495 11.68 48.82 -9.31
C PRO A 495 12.60 47.80 -8.63
N LEU A 496 13.64 47.34 -9.34
CA LEU A 496 14.59 46.37 -8.80
C LEU A 496 15.21 46.89 -7.49
N GLY A 497 15.07 46.11 -6.42
CA GLY A 497 15.54 46.43 -5.07
C GLY A 497 14.65 47.39 -4.27
N ALA A 498 13.52 47.84 -4.81
CA ALA A 498 12.53 48.58 -4.03
C ALA A 498 11.81 47.66 -3.05
N SER A 499 11.51 48.20 -1.86
CA SER A 499 10.74 47.48 -0.84
C SER A 499 9.28 47.38 -1.27
N ALA A 500 8.72 46.16 -1.23
CA ALA A 500 7.29 45.90 -1.38
C ALA A 500 6.66 45.40 -0.07
N GLY A 501 7.35 45.59 1.06
CA GLY A 501 6.91 45.20 2.39
C GLY A 501 7.35 43.78 2.79
N ALA A 502 7.12 43.43 4.06
CA ALA A 502 7.59 42.17 4.65
C ALA A 502 7.08 40.90 3.94
N LEU A 503 5.95 40.98 3.22
CA LEU A 503 5.39 39.90 2.41
C LEU A 503 6.30 39.45 1.25
N SER A 504 7.21 40.30 0.81
CA SER A 504 7.98 40.08 -0.41
C SER A 504 9.47 40.39 -0.25
N ASP A 505 9.81 41.33 0.63
CA ASP A 505 11.21 41.67 0.93
C ASP A 505 11.91 40.56 1.72
N TYR A 506 11.17 39.75 2.48
CA TYR A 506 11.72 38.69 3.30
C TYR A 506 12.54 37.66 2.50
N TRP A 507 12.17 37.42 1.23
CA TRP A 507 12.88 36.50 0.35
C TRP A 507 14.35 36.90 0.11
N THR A 508 14.66 38.19 0.21
CA THR A 508 16.01 38.74 0.04
C THR A 508 16.69 39.13 1.35
N TRP A 509 16.04 38.91 2.49
CA TRP A 509 16.70 39.08 3.79
C TRP A 509 17.74 37.97 4.03
N PRO A 510 18.79 38.25 4.82
CA PRO A 510 19.79 37.23 5.17
C PRO A 510 19.25 36.17 6.14
N ASP A 511 18.06 36.39 6.69
CA ASP A 511 17.43 35.51 7.66
C ASP A 511 17.09 34.13 7.09
N SER A 512 17.20 33.12 7.96
CA SER A 512 16.71 31.77 7.70
C SER A 512 15.20 31.72 7.86
N TYR A 513 14.54 30.83 7.12
CA TYR A 513 13.07 30.78 7.10
C TYR A 513 12.45 30.38 8.42
N GLU A 514 13.19 29.75 9.34
CA GLU A 514 12.72 29.49 10.71
C GLU A 514 12.28 30.76 11.47
N THR A 515 12.88 31.91 11.15
CA THR A 515 12.60 33.18 11.83
C THR A 515 11.39 33.91 11.24
N MET A 516 10.79 33.38 10.17
CA MET A 516 9.69 34.01 9.45
C MET A 516 8.50 34.37 10.35
N PRO A 517 8.07 33.54 11.33
CA PRO A 517 6.96 33.93 12.20
C PRO A 517 7.22 35.19 13.03
N GLU A 518 8.49 35.49 13.34
CA GLU A 518 8.87 36.67 14.13
C GLU A 518 9.19 37.87 13.22
N ARG A 519 9.91 37.61 12.12
CA ARG A 519 10.49 38.62 11.22
C ARG A 519 9.52 39.07 10.13
N ALA A 520 8.66 38.16 9.66
CA ALA A 520 7.65 38.42 8.64
C ALA A 520 6.33 37.67 8.97
N PRO A 521 5.68 38.00 10.11
CA PRO A 521 4.48 37.30 10.59
C PRO A 521 3.32 37.31 9.59
N GLU A 522 3.21 38.38 8.80
CA GLU A 522 2.21 38.49 7.74
C GLU A 522 2.46 37.50 6.61
N LEU A 523 3.73 37.30 6.22
CA LEU A 523 4.12 36.33 5.19
C LEU A 523 3.89 34.91 5.69
N PHE A 524 4.27 34.62 6.95
CA PHE A 524 4.02 33.33 7.57
C PHE A 524 2.52 33.01 7.58
N SER A 525 1.69 33.97 8.02
CA SER A 525 0.23 33.83 8.01
C SER A 525 -0.32 33.61 6.61
N LEU A 526 0.23 34.30 5.61
CA LEU A 526 -0.14 34.13 4.20
C LEU A 526 0.21 32.73 3.67
N LEU A 527 1.39 32.20 3.97
CA LEU A 527 1.80 30.86 3.52
C LEU A 527 1.00 29.74 4.20
N LYS A 528 0.53 29.95 5.44
CA LYS A 528 -0.38 29.01 6.11
C LYS A 528 -1.73 28.85 5.41
N THR A 529 -2.14 29.83 4.61
CA THR A 529 -3.38 29.75 3.81
C THR A 529 -3.20 29.01 2.49
N SER A 530 -1.95 28.72 2.08
CA SER A 530 -1.66 27.93 0.89
C SER A 530 -1.90 26.45 1.15
N ASP A 531 -2.50 25.77 0.19
CA ASP A 531 -2.66 24.32 0.26
C ASP A 531 -1.33 23.59 0.05
N LEU A 532 -0.42 24.19 -0.70
CA LEU A 532 0.93 23.69 -0.96
C LEU A 532 1.89 24.84 -1.31
N VAL A 533 3.10 24.83 -0.74
CA VAL A 533 4.17 25.78 -1.06
C VAL A 533 5.38 25.02 -1.63
N LEU A 534 5.79 25.34 -2.85
CA LEU A 534 6.96 24.76 -3.52
C LEU A 534 8.14 25.70 -3.38
N PHE A 535 9.15 25.28 -2.63
CA PHE A 535 10.43 25.99 -2.53
C PHE A 535 11.41 25.46 -3.57
N LYS A 536 11.80 26.31 -4.51
CA LYS A 536 12.71 25.94 -5.60
C LYS A 536 14.16 26.21 -5.24
N GLY A 537 15.03 25.29 -5.64
CA GLY A 537 16.47 25.55 -5.72
C GLY A 537 17.22 25.59 -4.40
N ASP A 538 18.52 25.88 -4.49
CA ASP A 538 19.48 25.60 -3.42
C ASP A 538 19.49 26.69 -2.34
N LEU A 539 19.40 27.96 -2.72
CA LEU A 539 19.31 29.08 -1.76
C LEU A 539 18.11 28.93 -0.83
N ASN A 540 16.93 28.64 -1.39
CA ASN A 540 15.73 28.42 -0.60
C ASN A 540 15.86 27.20 0.31
N TYR A 541 16.45 26.10 -0.18
CA TYR A 541 16.71 24.92 0.65
C TYR A 541 17.67 25.23 1.80
N ARG A 542 18.73 25.99 1.56
CA ARG A 542 19.65 26.45 2.60
C ARG A 542 18.93 27.30 3.63
N LYS A 543 18.11 28.28 3.22
CA LYS A 543 17.30 29.08 4.16
C LYS A 543 16.26 28.26 4.94
N LEU A 544 15.64 27.24 4.32
CA LEU A 544 14.76 26.28 5.00
C LEU A 544 15.52 25.44 6.03
N THR A 545 16.79 25.16 5.75
CA THR A 545 17.66 24.36 6.61
C THR A 545 18.61 25.21 7.44
N GLN A 546 18.32 26.51 7.58
CA GLN A 546 19.10 27.45 8.38
C GLN A 546 20.57 27.60 7.97
N ASP A 547 20.91 27.15 6.76
CA ASP A 547 22.27 26.96 6.26
C ASP A 547 23.18 26.22 7.25
N GLY A 548 22.58 25.36 8.08
CA GLY A 548 23.27 24.72 9.19
C GLY A 548 24.13 23.55 8.73
N GLN A 549 25.26 23.34 9.41
CA GLN A 549 26.06 22.11 9.28
C GLN A 549 25.37 20.93 9.97
N TRP A 550 24.22 20.54 9.44
CA TRP A 550 23.43 19.43 9.97
C TRP A 550 24.06 18.08 9.62
N PRO A 551 24.05 17.11 10.54
CA PRO A 551 24.18 15.72 10.16
C PRO A 551 23.12 15.37 9.11
N CYS A 552 23.46 14.63 8.06
CA CYS A 552 22.48 14.31 7.02
C CYS A 552 21.29 13.48 7.54
N SER A 553 21.45 12.80 8.67
CA SER A 553 20.41 12.09 9.42
C SER A 553 19.40 12.99 10.13
N THR A 554 19.67 14.30 10.23
CA THR A 554 18.71 15.27 10.78
C THR A 554 17.44 15.24 9.93
N SER A 555 16.25 15.19 10.52
CA SER A 555 15.01 15.23 9.74
C SER A 555 14.78 16.61 9.13
N PHE A 556 14.19 16.67 7.94
CA PHE A 556 13.87 17.95 7.30
C PHE A 556 12.92 18.79 8.16
N SER A 557 11.89 18.16 8.74
CA SER A 557 10.96 18.81 9.68
C SER A 557 11.68 19.51 10.85
N ARG A 558 12.76 18.93 11.38
CA ARG A 558 13.54 19.59 12.45
C ARG A 558 14.20 20.87 11.98
N THR A 559 14.75 20.87 10.77
CA THR A 559 15.47 22.04 10.23
C THR A 559 14.54 23.19 9.84
N LEU A 560 13.29 22.89 9.49
CA LEU A 560 12.27 23.90 9.17
C LEU A 560 11.88 24.78 10.38
N GLY A 561 12.12 24.29 11.60
CA GLY A 561 11.76 24.99 12.82
C GLY A 561 10.24 25.26 12.88
N PRO A 562 9.80 26.50 13.18
CA PRO A 562 8.39 26.87 13.29
C PRO A 562 7.53 26.67 12.04
N LEU A 563 8.13 26.44 10.87
CA LEU A 563 7.39 26.19 9.63
C LEU A 563 6.84 24.76 9.57
N ALA A 564 7.45 23.82 10.29
CA ALA A 564 7.00 22.43 10.35
C ALA A 564 5.61 22.33 10.98
N GLY A 565 4.69 21.67 10.28
CA GLY A 565 3.32 21.38 10.70
C GLY A 565 2.35 22.52 10.43
N GLU A 566 2.87 23.71 10.14
CA GLU A 566 2.08 24.93 9.96
C GLU A 566 1.95 25.29 8.48
N VAL A 567 2.98 25.03 7.66
CA VAL A 567 2.99 25.31 6.22
C VAL A 567 3.21 24.01 5.46
N ALA A 568 2.22 23.60 4.67
CA ALA A 568 2.33 22.43 3.81
C ALA A 568 3.31 22.71 2.66
N LEU A 569 4.57 22.28 2.81
CA LEU A 569 5.64 22.64 1.88
C LEU A 569 6.38 21.44 1.29
N VAL A 570 6.99 21.67 0.13
CA VAL A 570 7.93 20.76 -0.53
C VAL A 570 9.14 21.56 -1.03
N ALA A 571 10.33 21.01 -0.83
CA ALA A 571 11.55 21.56 -1.43
C ALA A 571 11.93 20.75 -2.68
N LEU A 572 12.14 21.44 -3.80
CA LEU A 572 12.61 20.86 -5.06
C LEU A 572 14.00 21.41 -5.38
N ARG A 573 15.05 20.64 -5.06
CA ARG A 573 16.44 21.10 -5.21
C ARG A 573 17.37 20.02 -5.76
N THR A 574 18.38 20.47 -6.50
CA THR A 574 19.58 19.69 -6.81
C THR A 574 20.65 19.92 -5.74
N CYS A 575 21.52 18.95 -5.50
CA CYS A 575 22.55 18.99 -4.48
C CYS A 575 23.73 19.83 -4.99
N LYS A 576 23.67 21.14 -4.74
CA LYS A 576 24.72 22.12 -5.09
C LYS A 576 25.40 22.75 -3.86
N ALA A 577 25.07 22.30 -2.65
CA ALA A 577 25.65 22.77 -1.39
C ALA A 577 25.81 21.61 -0.39
N GLU A 578 26.73 21.79 0.56
CA GLU A 578 27.07 20.79 1.58
C GLU A 578 25.87 20.42 2.46
N VAL A 579 24.94 21.35 2.67
CA VAL A 579 23.77 21.13 3.50
C VAL A 579 22.82 20.14 2.82
N CYS A 580 22.58 19.02 3.49
CA CYS A 580 21.61 18.01 3.11
C CYS A 580 21.11 17.35 4.38
N VAL A 581 19.80 17.18 4.50
CA VAL A 581 19.16 16.53 5.65
C VAL A 581 18.18 15.47 5.16
N GLY A 582 17.63 14.65 6.06
CA GLY A 582 16.65 13.61 5.77
C GLY A 582 17.21 12.35 5.09
N LEU A 583 18.52 12.09 5.19
CA LEU A 583 19.17 10.86 4.73
C LEU A 583 19.69 10.04 5.90
N SER A 584 19.55 8.72 5.88
CA SER A 584 20.29 7.88 6.83
C SER A 584 21.79 7.99 6.61
N GLU A 585 22.58 7.83 7.67
CA GLU A 585 24.05 7.76 7.59
C GLU A 585 24.52 6.68 6.62
N ALA A 586 23.76 5.59 6.48
CA ALA A 586 24.04 4.52 5.52
C ALA A 586 23.82 4.97 4.06
N GLN A 587 22.79 5.78 3.79
CA GLN A 587 22.58 6.38 2.47
C GLN A 587 23.69 7.38 2.15
N GLU A 588 24.04 8.24 3.11
CA GLU A 588 25.16 9.17 2.99
C GLU A 588 26.47 8.44 2.68
N ALA A 589 26.84 7.41 3.45
CA ALA A 589 28.07 6.67 3.24
C ALA A 589 28.11 6.02 1.85
N LYS A 590 27.00 5.42 1.39
CA LYS A 590 26.90 4.83 0.04
C LYS A 590 27.03 5.88 -1.06
N LEU A 591 26.40 7.04 -0.89
CA LEU A 591 26.52 8.16 -1.83
C LEU A 591 27.95 8.69 -1.87
N HIS A 592 28.60 8.81 -0.72
CA HIS A 592 29.98 9.30 -0.62
C HIS A 592 30.99 8.35 -1.27
N VAL A 593 30.77 7.03 -1.19
CA VAL A 593 31.56 6.03 -1.93
C VAL A 593 31.29 6.10 -3.43
N ARG A 594 30.02 6.26 -3.83
CA ARG A 594 29.63 6.31 -5.25
C ARG A 594 30.08 7.59 -5.94
N ASP A 595 30.08 8.70 -5.21
CA ASP A 595 30.44 10.03 -5.69
C ASP A 595 30.77 10.93 -4.49
N ALA A 596 32.05 11.10 -4.17
CA ALA A 596 32.46 11.90 -3.01
C ALA A 596 31.97 13.36 -3.04
N SER A 597 31.62 13.87 -4.24
CA SER A 597 31.14 15.23 -4.49
C SER A 597 29.61 15.33 -4.61
N TRP A 598 28.86 14.28 -4.25
CA TRP A 598 27.42 14.18 -4.49
C TRP A 598 26.59 15.34 -3.92
N ARG A 599 27.09 16.02 -2.87
CA ARG A 599 26.43 17.17 -2.23
C ARG A 599 26.55 18.47 -3.03
N THR A 600 27.60 18.63 -3.83
CA THR A 600 28.00 19.93 -4.39
C THR A 600 28.04 19.94 -5.92
N ASN A 601 27.91 18.79 -6.57
CA ASN A 601 28.11 18.68 -8.01
C ASN A 601 26.83 18.84 -8.86
N GLY A 602 25.67 19.04 -8.23
CA GLY A 602 24.38 19.23 -8.90
C GLY A 602 23.82 17.99 -9.61
N LYS A 603 24.48 16.82 -9.52
CA LYS A 603 24.03 15.58 -10.17
C LYS A 603 22.94 14.85 -9.39
N TRP A 604 22.79 15.14 -8.10
CA TRP A 604 21.87 14.46 -7.18
C TRP A 604 20.75 15.40 -6.73
N ALA A 605 19.59 14.88 -6.32
CA ALA A 605 18.46 15.70 -5.89
C ALA A 605 17.73 15.14 -4.66
N ALA A 606 17.40 16.00 -3.70
CA ALA A 606 16.65 15.65 -2.49
C ALA A 606 15.29 16.36 -2.47
N ARG A 607 14.28 15.67 -1.96
CA ARG A 607 12.92 16.16 -1.77
C ARG A 607 12.39 15.68 -0.43
N HIS A 608 11.65 16.51 0.29
CA HIS A 608 11.06 16.14 1.57
C HIS A 608 9.59 16.51 1.66
N GLU A 609 8.80 15.68 2.32
CA GLU A 609 7.40 15.94 2.68
C GLU A 609 7.15 15.70 4.18
N GLU A 610 6.13 16.39 4.71
CA GLU A 610 5.66 16.28 6.09
C GLU A 610 4.67 15.12 6.26
N SER A 611 5.01 14.15 7.12
CA SER A 611 4.10 13.08 7.53
C SER A 611 3.10 13.59 8.58
N GLN A 612 1.87 13.07 8.56
CA GLN A 612 0.86 13.41 9.57
C GLN A 612 1.39 13.11 10.98
N THR A 613 1.66 14.16 11.76
CA THR A 613 2.01 14.05 13.17
C THR A 613 0.77 14.20 14.04
N ILE A 614 0.60 13.29 15.01
CA ILE A 614 -0.40 13.45 16.07
C ILE A 614 0.16 14.42 17.11
N LYS A 615 -0.59 15.48 17.42
CA LYS A 615 -0.28 16.43 18.50
C LYS A 615 -1.42 16.42 19.51
N ILE A 616 -1.12 16.12 20.76
CA ILE A 616 -2.10 16.15 21.84
C ILE A 616 -2.00 17.49 22.56
N ALA A 617 -3.10 18.23 22.60
CA ALA A 617 -3.19 19.48 23.35
C ALA A 617 -3.60 19.16 24.80
N SER A 618 -2.63 19.03 25.69
CA SER A 618 -2.83 18.78 27.12
C SER A 618 -1.79 19.55 27.92
N ASP A 619 -2.19 20.16 29.04
CA ASP A 619 -1.31 20.81 30.01
C ASP A 619 -0.48 19.80 30.83
N ARG A 620 -0.93 18.55 30.86
CA ARG A 620 -0.24 17.38 31.45
C ARG A 620 0.77 16.74 30.50
N LEU A 621 1.03 17.35 29.35
CA LEU A 621 1.93 16.85 28.32
C LEU A 621 2.90 17.94 27.86
N ASN A 622 4.19 17.61 27.83
CA ASN A 622 5.23 18.51 27.34
C ASN A 622 6.02 17.85 26.21
N TYR A 623 6.13 18.56 25.09
CA TYR A 623 6.95 18.16 23.94
C TYR A 623 8.21 19.01 23.89
N THR A 624 9.35 18.36 23.97
CA THR A 624 10.67 18.95 23.67
C THR A 624 11.25 18.30 22.42
N ASN A 625 12.36 18.80 21.89
CA ASN A 625 13.03 18.17 20.76
C ASN A 625 13.52 16.75 21.08
N GLU A 626 13.79 16.47 22.35
CA GLU A 626 14.38 15.21 22.81
C GLU A 626 13.33 14.26 23.36
N PHE A 627 12.33 14.77 24.08
CA PHE A 627 11.39 13.95 24.85
C PHE A 627 9.94 14.40 24.72
N ILE A 628 9.04 13.41 24.81
CA ILE A 628 7.64 13.59 25.18
C ILE A 628 7.55 13.26 26.67
N THR A 629 7.07 14.19 27.49
CA THR A 629 6.87 13.97 28.93
C THR A 629 5.39 14.08 29.27
N ALA A 630 4.81 13.03 29.84
CA ALA A 630 3.38 12.93 30.13
C ALA A 630 3.15 12.66 31.63
N GLN A 631 2.30 13.46 32.26
CA GLN A 631 1.74 13.14 33.58
C GLN A 631 0.49 12.28 33.39
N TYR A 632 0.37 11.22 34.18
CA TYR A 632 -0.71 10.26 34.05
C TYR A 632 -1.15 9.74 35.43
N GLU A 633 -2.44 9.91 35.73
CA GLU A 633 -3.07 9.34 36.94
C GLU A 633 -3.49 7.90 36.64
N TYR A 634 -2.73 6.93 37.17
CA TYR A 634 -3.15 5.54 37.14
C TYR A 634 -4.21 5.29 38.22
N GLN A 635 -5.33 4.71 37.81
CA GLN A 635 -6.44 4.35 38.70
C GLN A 635 -6.58 2.82 38.76
N ASN A 636 -6.79 2.29 39.96
CA ASN A 636 -7.10 0.89 40.20
C ASN A 636 -8.01 0.74 41.44
N THR A 637 -8.36 -0.49 41.80
CA THR A 637 -9.14 -0.79 43.01
C THR A 637 -8.47 -1.92 43.78
N HIS A 638 -8.15 -1.69 45.06
CA HIS A 638 -7.70 -2.74 45.97
C HIS A 638 -8.90 -3.42 46.62
N ILE A 639 -8.83 -4.75 46.78
CA ILE A 639 -9.90 -5.54 47.38
C ILE A 639 -9.39 -6.12 48.71
N GLU A 640 -10.11 -5.85 49.80
CA GLU A 640 -9.91 -6.49 51.10
C GLU A 640 -11.06 -7.47 51.37
N ARG A 641 -10.73 -8.66 51.87
CA ARG A 641 -11.70 -9.67 52.30
C ARG A 641 -11.80 -9.63 53.82
N VAL A 642 -13.00 -9.38 54.35
CA VAL A 642 -13.26 -9.36 55.80
C VAL A 642 -14.39 -10.30 56.17
N ALA A 643 -14.36 -10.84 57.39
CA ALA A 643 -15.48 -11.61 57.91
C ALA A 643 -16.59 -10.65 58.38
N GLY A 644 -17.75 -10.73 57.74
CA GLY A 644 -18.93 -9.94 58.08
C GLY A 644 -19.56 -10.37 59.41
N PRO A 645 -20.49 -9.57 59.96
CA PRO A 645 -21.15 -9.84 61.24
C PRO A 645 -21.95 -11.15 61.29
N ASP A 646 -22.34 -11.69 60.14
CA ASP A 646 -23.07 -12.95 59.96
C ASP A 646 -22.16 -14.14 59.64
N GLY A 647 -20.84 -13.95 59.67
CA GLY A 647 -19.84 -14.96 59.34
C GLY A 647 -19.62 -15.17 57.83
N LYS A 648 -20.26 -14.39 56.95
CA LYS A 648 -20.02 -14.42 55.50
C LYS A 648 -18.85 -13.52 55.10
N GLU A 649 -18.20 -13.83 53.99
CA GLU A 649 -17.15 -12.99 53.43
C GLU A 649 -17.74 -11.70 52.84
N GLU A 650 -17.18 -10.56 53.22
CA GLU A 650 -17.48 -9.24 52.67
C GLU A 650 -16.25 -8.72 51.90
N LEU A 651 -16.48 -8.18 50.69
CA LEU A 651 -15.45 -7.58 49.84
C LEU A 651 -15.49 -6.06 49.97
N ILE A 652 -14.43 -5.48 50.53
CA ILE A 652 -14.27 -4.02 50.62
C ILE A 652 -13.43 -3.55 49.43
N ALA A 653 -14.05 -2.85 48.49
CA ALA A 653 -13.39 -2.23 47.35
C ALA A 653 -12.87 -0.83 47.70
N LYS A 654 -11.55 -0.65 47.67
CA LYS A 654 -10.86 0.61 47.98
C LYS A 654 -10.26 1.20 46.70
N PRO A 655 -10.83 2.29 46.14
CA PRO A 655 -10.23 2.97 45.00
C PRO A 655 -8.81 3.42 45.32
N PHE A 656 -7.91 3.22 44.37
CA PHE A 656 -6.49 3.56 44.44
C PHE A 656 -6.13 4.46 43.27
N LYS A 657 -5.31 5.46 43.55
CA LYS A 657 -4.80 6.42 42.55
C LYS A 657 -3.31 6.61 42.76
N GLN A 658 -2.57 6.62 41.67
CA GLN A 658 -1.13 6.87 41.66
C GLN A 658 -0.76 7.75 40.48
N GLU A 659 -0.12 8.88 40.75
CA GLU A 659 0.46 9.72 39.71
C GLU A 659 1.77 9.12 39.22
N PHE A 660 1.93 9.11 37.90
CA PHE A 660 3.15 8.76 37.19
C PHE A 660 3.53 9.88 36.24
N GLU A 661 4.83 10.08 36.06
CA GLU A 661 5.36 10.80 34.92
C GLU A 661 6.06 9.82 33.99
N PHE A 662 5.65 9.78 32.73
CA PHE A 662 6.33 9.05 31.66
C PHE A 662 7.17 10.00 30.83
N ARG A 663 8.32 9.53 30.36
CA ARG A 663 9.20 10.25 29.45
C ARG A 663 9.65 9.31 28.34
N THR A 664 9.28 9.66 27.11
CA THR A 664 9.59 8.92 25.90
C THR A 664 10.60 9.70 25.05
N SER A 665 11.76 9.11 24.77
CA SER A 665 12.72 9.71 23.83
C SER A 665 12.13 9.75 22.41
N ARG A 666 12.24 10.89 21.74
CA ARG A 666 11.75 11.12 20.37
C ARG A 666 12.73 10.67 19.30
N ALA A 667 14.02 10.59 19.63
CA ALA A 667 15.04 10.11 18.70
C ALA A 667 14.87 8.59 18.51
N VAL A 668 14.56 8.18 17.28
CA VAL A 668 14.41 6.77 16.92
C VAL A 668 15.80 6.22 16.54
N PRO A 669 16.33 5.22 17.26
CA PRO A 669 17.69 4.72 17.06
C PRO A 669 17.81 3.91 15.78
N LYS A 670 19.01 3.91 15.19
CA LYS A 670 19.34 2.93 14.16
C LYS A 670 19.44 1.55 14.81
N THR A 671 18.53 0.67 14.42
CA THR A 671 18.26 -0.56 15.18
C THR A 671 18.60 -1.81 14.38
N GLY A 672 19.41 -2.67 14.99
CA GLY A 672 19.64 -4.03 14.50
C GLY A 672 18.64 -5.03 15.06
N LEU A 673 18.15 -5.94 14.23
CA LEU A 673 17.39 -7.11 14.65
C LEU A 673 18.22 -8.35 14.37
N MET A 674 18.69 -9.00 15.45
CA MET A 674 19.45 -10.24 15.38
C MET A 674 18.57 -11.44 15.72
N LEU A 675 18.47 -12.40 14.80
CA LEU A 675 17.63 -13.58 14.94
C LEU A 675 18.47 -14.81 15.27
N VAL A 676 18.12 -15.52 16.34
CA VAL A 676 18.64 -16.88 16.55
C VAL A 676 17.76 -17.83 15.74
N GLY A 677 18.33 -18.59 14.81
CA GLY A 677 17.60 -19.37 13.81
C GLY A 677 17.26 -18.57 12.54
N ILE A 678 18.11 -17.63 12.12
CA ILE A 678 17.84 -16.76 10.96
C ILE A 678 17.65 -17.53 9.64
N GLY A 679 18.27 -18.71 9.49
CA GLY A 679 18.11 -19.62 8.34
C GLY A 679 16.91 -20.56 8.43
N GLY A 680 16.05 -20.39 9.45
CA GLY A 680 14.76 -21.07 9.60
C GLY A 680 13.67 -20.47 8.71
N ASN A 681 12.46 -21.06 8.77
CA ASN A 681 11.33 -20.58 7.99
C ASN A 681 10.95 -19.14 8.37
N ASN A 682 10.82 -18.85 9.67
CA ASN A 682 10.51 -17.50 10.14
C ASN A 682 11.62 -16.50 9.82
N GLY A 683 12.88 -16.86 10.08
CA GLY A 683 14.03 -15.96 9.87
C GLY A 683 14.23 -15.56 8.40
N THR A 684 14.02 -16.49 7.47
CA THR A 684 14.06 -16.19 6.04
C THR A 684 12.85 -15.38 5.59
N THR A 685 11.66 -15.69 6.09
CA THR A 685 10.41 -15.01 5.74
C THR A 685 10.40 -13.56 6.21
N ILE A 686 10.75 -13.27 7.47
CA ILE A 686 10.84 -11.87 7.96
C ILE A 686 11.85 -11.05 7.16
N THR A 687 13.01 -11.64 6.84
CA THR A 687 14.04 -10.97 6.04
C THR A 687 13.52 -10.66 4.64
N ALA A 688 12.85 -11.62 3.99
CA ALA A 688 12.22 -11.44 2.69
C ALA A 688 11.14 -10.35 2.73
N THR A 689 10.27 -10.34 3.74
CA THR A 689 9.23 -9.32 3.93
C THR A 689 9.84 -7.92 4.05
N ILE A 690 10.88 -7.75 4.88
CA ILE A 690 11.54 -6.46 5.06
C ILE A 690 12.22 -6.00 3.78
N LEU A 691 12.95 -6.88 3.09
CA LEU A 691 13.64 -6.52 1.84
C LEU A 691 12.66 -6.19 0.71
N ALA A 692 11.58 -6.95 0.57
CA ALA A 692 10.54 -6.70 -0.43
C ALA A 692 9.87 -5.33 -0.20
N ASN A 693 9.51 -5.00 1.05
CA ASN A 693 8.94 -3.70 1.40
C ASN A 693 9.95 -2.55 1.25
N ARG A 694 11.20 -2.72 1.70
CA ARG A 694 12.25 -1.70 1.59
C ARG A 694 12.54 -1.33 0.14
N HIS A 695 12.49 -2.31 -0.76
CA HIS A 695 12.80 -2.12 -2.17
C HIS A 695 11.57 -2.04 -3.08
N GLN A 696 10.36 -2.06 -2.50
CA GLN A 696 9.08 -2.01 -3.24
C GLN A 696 9.00 -3.06 -4.36
N ILE A 697 9.46 -4.27 -4.08
CA ILE A 697 9.52 -5.37 -5.06
C ILE A 697 8.12 -5.93 -5.28
N GLN A 698 7.59 -5.75 -6.48
CA GLN A 698 6.32 -6.34 -6.92
C GLN A 698 6.58 -7.70 -7.57
N TRP A 699 5.65 -8.64 -7.45
CA TRP A 699 5.77 -9.97 -8.04
C TRP A 699 4.44 -10.45 -8.58
N HIS A 700 4.48 -11.37 -9.54
CA HIS A 700 3.29 -12.03 -10.03
C HIS A 700 3.05 -13.34 -9.29
N ASN A 701 1.79 -13.59 -8.96
CA ASN A 701 1.29 -14.92 -8.64
C ASN A 701 0.06 -15.24 -9.53
N LYS A 702 -0.62 -16.35 -9.27
CA LYS A 702 -1.78 -16.79 -10.07
C LYS A 702 -2.97 -15.83 -9.99
N GLU A 703 -3.01 -14.94 -9.00
CA GLU A 703 -3.99 -13.88 -8.81
C GLU A 703 -3.60 -12.56 -9.48
N GLY A 704 -2.40 -12.45 -10.07
CA GLY A 704 -1.91 -11.27 -10.77
C GLY A 704 -0.75 -10.59 -10.05
N LEU A 705 -0.61 -9.28 -10.27
CA LEU A 705 0.48 -8.48 -9.70
C LEU A 705 0.22 -8.19 -8.22
N GLN A 706 1.19 -8.54 -7.38
CA GLN A 706 1.19 -8.33 -5.93
C GLN A 706 2.13 -7.19 -5.54
N THR A 707 1.84 -6.55 -4.41
CA THR A 707 2.67 -5.50 -3.82
C THR A 707 3.11 -5.88 -2.40
N PRO A 708 4.34 -5.52 -2.00
CA PRO A 708 4.84 -5.85 -0.68
C PRO A 708 4.08 -5.04 0.39
N ASN A 709 3.78 -5.67 1.52
CA ASN A 709 3.08 -5.06 2.64
C ASN A 709 3.53 -5.70 3.98
N TYR A 710 2.99 -5.19 5.08
CA TYR A 710 3.22 -5.70 6.44
C TYR A 710 1.93 -6.23 7.09
N TYR A 711 1.03 -6.83 6.32
CA TYR A 711 -0.22 -7.38 6.87
C TYR A 711 0.06 -8.43 7.95
N GLY A 712 -0.81 -8.48 8.96
CA GLY A 712 -0.65 -9.32 10.16
C GLY A 712 0.13 -8.66 11.30
N SER A 713 0.84 -7.54 11.05
CA SER A 713 1.52 -6.76 12.11
C SER A 713 0.52 -5.85 12.83
N LEU A 714 0.49 -5.92 14.16
CA LEU A 714 -0.26 -4.98 15.01
C LEU A 714 0.27 -3.56 14.81
N VAL A 715 1.59 -3.39 14.78
CA VAL A 715 2.22 -2.06 14.76
C VAL A 715 2.09 -1.37 13.39
N ARG A 716 2.15 -2.14 12.30
CA ARG A 716 2.19 -1.59 10.92
C ARG A 716 0.87 -1.71 10.16
N ALA A 717 -0.02 -2.62 10.54
CA ALA A 717 -1.27 -2.88 9.82
C ALA A 717 -2.53 -2.78 10.71
N SER A 718 -2.44 -2.13 11.88
CA SER A 718 -3.60 -1.83 12.72
C SER A 718 -3.69 -0.35 13.10
N THR A 719 -4.82 0.01 13.69
CA THR A 719 -5.13 1.37 14.15
C THR A 719 -5.46 1.40 15.64
N ILE A 720 -5.31 2.59 16.22
CA ILE A 720 -5.74 2.98 17.56
C ILE A 720 -6.78 4.08 17.42
N ARG A 721 -7.87 4.01 18.20
CA ARG A 721 -8.82 5.11 18.30
C ARG A 721 -8.20 6.24 19.09
N LEU A 722 -8.15 7.43 18.51
CA LEU A 722 -7.65 8.63 19.17
C LEU A 722 -8.74 9.25 20.05
N GLY A 723 -9.95 9.38 19.50
CA GLY A 723 -11.14 9.95 20.13
C GLY A 723 -12.28 10.04 19.12
N SER A 724 -13.21 10.96 19.31
CA SER A 724 -14.28 11.28 18.36
C SER A 724 -14.13 12.70 17.81
N ASP A 725 -14.59 12.91 16.58
CA ASP A 725 -14.71 14.24 15.99
C ASP A 725 -15.91 14.96 16.61
N ALA A 726 -15.68 16.12 17.20
CA ALA A 726 -16.70 16.85 17.96
C ALA A 726 -17.90 17.33 17.13
N LYS A 727 -17.73 17.49 15.81
CA LYS A 727 -18.81 17.97 14.92
C LYS A 727 -19.71 16.83 14.46
N THR A 728 -19.12 15.68 14.19
CA THR A 728 -19.79 14.54 13.56
C THR A 728 -20.09 13.40 14.53
N GLY A 729 -19.45 13.39 15.70
CA GLY A 729 -19.49 12.29 16.68
C GLY A 729 -18.78 11.02 16.21
N LYS A 730 -18.13 11.03 15.04
CA LYS A 730 -17.49 9.84 14.46
C LYS A 730 -16.13 9.59 15.09
N ASP A 731 -15.82 8.31 15.32
CA ASP A 731 -14.51 7.92 15.82
C ASP A 731 -13.39 8.27 14.84
N VAL A 732 -12.31 8.81 15.38
CA VAL A 732 -11.07 9.14 14.66
C VAL A 732 -10.03 8.09 15.00
N TRP A 733 -9.58 7.39 13.97
CA TRP A 733 -8.59 6.31 14.07
C TRP A 733 -7.27 6.75 13.44
N VAL A 734 -6.17 6.38 14.10
CA VAL A 734 -4.81 6.67 13.63
C VAL A 734 -4.03 5.36 13.50
N PRO A 735 -3.06 5.27 12.57
CA PRO A 735 -2.16 4.12 12.53
C PRO A 735 -1.48 3.90 13.87
N PHE A 736 -1.39 2.64 14.32
CA PHE A 736 -0.78 2.30 15.61
C PHE A 736 0.64 2.90 15.75
N SER A 737 1.43 2.80 14.68
CA SER A 737 2.80 3.32 14.62
C SER A 737 2.93 4.85 14.58
N ASN A 738 1.83 5.59 14.46
CA ASN A 738 1.85 7.05 14.49
C ASN A 738 1.63 7.62 15.91
N VAL A 739 1.28 6.77 16.89
CA VAL A 739 0.97 7.22 18.26
C VAL A 739 2.23 7.72 18.99
N LEU A 740 3.35 7.00 18.86
CA LEU A 740 4.67 7.43 19.35
C LEU A 740 5.71 7.22 18.25
N PRO A 741 6.84 7.94 18.27
CA PRO A 741 7.96 7.66 17.36
C PRO A 741 8.46 6.22 17.54
N MET A 742 8.37 5.42 16.49
CA MET A 742 8.75 4.00 16.47
C MET A 742 9.68 3.71 15.30
N VAL A 743 10.57 2.72 15.46
CA VAL A 743 11.37 2.19 14.36
C VAL A 743 10.45 1.69 13.23
N HIS A 744 10.76 2.07 12.00
CA HIS A 744 10.10 1.49 10.83
C HIS A 744 10.78 0.18 10.44
N PRO A 745 10.06 -0.90 10.09
CA PRO A 745 10.69 -2.19 9.77
C PRO A 745 11.63 -2.13 8.56
N ASN A 746 11.40 -1.22 7.60
CA ASN A 746 12.36 -0.95 6.51
C ASN A 746 13.73 -0.47 7.00
N ASP A 747 13.86 0.05 8.22
CA ASP A 747 15.12 0.59 8.73
C ASP A 747 15.90 -0.43 9.58
N LEU A 748 15.29 -1.59 9.87
CA LEU A 748 15.93 -2.66 10.63
C LEU A 748 17.09 -3.28 9.86
N VAL A 749 18.27 -3.30 10.48
CA VAL A 749 19.41 -4.05 9.96
C VAL A 749 19.31 -5.49 10.46
N ILE A 750 19.16 -6.45 9.54
CA ILE A 750 18.92 -7.86 9.87
C ILE A 750 20.24 -8.62 9.90
N GLY A 751 20.43 -9.42 10.95
CA GLY A 751 21.53 -10.37 11.09
C GLY A 751 21.16 -11.49 12.05
N GLY A 752 22.09 -12.37 12.38
CA GLY A 752 21.84 -13.39 13.39
C GLY A 752 22.59 -14.69 13.15
N TRP A 753 22.18 -15.71 13.89
CA TRP A 753 22.86 -16.99 14.00
C TRP A 753 21.98 -18.12 13.49
N ASP A 754 22.59 -19.15 12.94
CA ASP A 754 21.92 -20.43 12.66
C ASP A 754 22.94 -21.55 12.76
N ILE A 755 22.51 -22.71 13.26
CA ILE A 755 23.35 -23.92 13.27
C ILE A 755 23.59 -24.44 11.84
N ASN A 756 22.87 -23.94 10.86
CA ASN A 756 23.05 -24.23 9.45
C ASN A 756 23.72 -23.07 8.68
N SER A 757 24.74 -23.38 7.87
CA SER A 757 25.58 -22.41 7.16
C SER A 757 24.94 -21.82 5.90
N ALA A 758 23.78 -22.32 5.48
CA ALA A 758 23.17 -21.94 4.21
C ALA A 758 22.86 -20.43 4.16
N PRO A 759 23.29 -19.71 3.10
CA PRO A 759 22.91 -18.31 2.90
C PRO A 759 21.39 -18.18 2.72
N LEU A 760 20.84 -17.00 3.00
CA LEU A 760 19.39 -16.87 3.15
C LEU A 760 18.61 -17.08 1.84
N ASP A 761 19.21 -16.97 0.66
CA ASP A 761 18.56 -17.34 -0.60
C ASP A 761 18.28 -18.86 -0.66
N LYS A 762 19.25 -19.68 -0.23
CA LYS A 762 19.11 -21.14 -0.15
C LYS A 762 18.18 -21.54 0.99
N ALA A 763 18.28 -20.86 2.13
CA ALA A 763 17.39 -21.09 3.25
C ALA A 763 15.93 -20.73 2.92
N MET A 764 15.70 -19.63 2.18
CA MET A 764 14.37 -19.23 1.69
C MET A 764 13.78 -20.28 0.74
N ALA A 765 14.58 -20.78 -0.20
CA ALA A 765 14.17 -21.87 -1.11
C ALA A 765 13.83 -23.17 -0.33
N ARG A 766 14.59 -23.48 0.72
CA ARG A 766 14.33 -24.61 1.62
C ARG A 766 13.03 -24.44 2.41
N ALA A 767 12.72 -23.22 2.85
CA ALA A 767 11.53 -22.93 3.67
C ALA A 767 10.21 -23.12 2.90
N LYS A 768 10.21 -22.86 1.58
CA LYS A 768 9.03 -23.00 0.69
C LYS A 768 7.80 -22.20 1.16
N VAL A 769 8.03 -20.97 1.62
CA VAL A 769 6.98 -20.05 2.09
C VAL A 769 6.65 -19.02 1.01
N ILE A 770 7.66 -18.31 0.53
CA ILE A 770 7.50 -17.15 -0.36
C ILE A 770 7.12 -17.59 -1.78
N ASP A 771 6.27 -16.83 -2.48
CA ASP A 771 5.98 -17.04 -3.90
C ASP A 771 7.25 -17.12 -4.75
N TYR A 772 7.30 -18.05 -5.70
CA TYR A 772 8.50 -18.33 -6.49
C TYR A 772 9.05 -17.10 -7.24
N ASP A 773 8.15 -16.29 -7.81
CA ASP A 773 8.57 -15.08 -8.53
C ASP A 773 9.25 -14.07 -7.60
N LEU A 774 8.69 -13.86 -6.40
CA LEU A 774 9.29 -13.02 -5.38
C LEU A 774 10.62 -13.60 -4.88
N GLN A 775 10.70 -14.93 -4.68
CA GLN A 775 11.95 -15.59 -4.29
C GLN A 775 13.07 -15.32 -5.30
N ARG A 776 12.79 -15.46 -6.61
CA ARG A 776 13.75 -15.20 -7.68
C ARG A 776 14.27 -13.76 -7.63
N GLN A 777 13.38 -12.79 -7.39
CA GLN A 777 13.74 -11.37 -7.32
C GLN A 777 14.54 -11.02 -6.06
N LEU A 778 14.24 -11.67 -4.93
CA LEU A 778 14.93 -11.47 -3.66
C LEU A 778 16.27 -12.20 -3.55
N ALA A 779 16.46 -13.29 -4.31
CA ALA A 779 17.63 -14.17 -4.18
C ALA A 779 18.99 -13.43 -4.17
N PRO A 780 19.26 -12.42 -5.03
CA PRO A 780 20.53 -11.70 -4.98
C PRO A 780 20.79 -11.00 -3.63
N LYS A 781 19.75 -10.40 -3.05
CA LYS A 781 19.83 -9.67 -1.79
C LYS A 781 19.88 -10.61 -0.58
N MET A 782 19.12 -11.71 -0.64
CA MET A 782 19.11 -12.73 0.40
C MET A 782 20.45 -13.47 0.48
N ALA A 783 21.14 -13.68 -0.65
CA ALA A 783 22.45 -14.33 -0.71
C ALA A 783 23.57 -13.54 0.00
N GLU A 784 23.41 -12.21 0.16
CA GLU A 784 24.35 -11.37 0.89
C GLU A 784 24.35 -11.64 2.40
N ILE A 785 23.25 -12.19 2.93
CA ILE A 785 23.09 -12.44 4.36
C ILE A 785 23.43 -13.90 4.65
N LYS A 786 24.47 -14.10 5.46
CA LYS A 786 24.95 -15.41 5.90
C LYS A 786 24.77 -15.55 7.41
N PRO A 787 24.19 -16.66 7.90
CA PRO A 787 24.09 -16.89 9.33
C PRO A 787 25.45 -16.97 10.01
N LEU A 788 25.60 -16.31 11.16
CA LEU A 788 26.74 -16.52 12.05
C LEU A 788 26.68 -17.93 12.67
N PRO A 789 27.82 -18.56 13.01
CA PRO A 789 27.85 -19.83 13.70
C PRO A 789 27.11 -19.75 15.04
N SER A 790 26.25 -20.72 15.34
CA SER A 790 25.43 -20.71 16.56
C SER A 790 25.94 -21.69 17.61
N VAL A 791 25.49 -21.53 18.86
CA VAL A 791 25.63 -22.55 19.90
C VAL A 791 24.72 -23.74 19.58
N TYR A 792 25.25 -24.96 19.64
CA TYR A 792 24.52 -26.20 19.44
C TYR A 792 24.82 -27.21 20.54
N TYR A 793 23.80 -27.53 21.35
CA TYR A 793 23.85 -28.61 22.35
C TYR A 793 22.83 -29.69 21.96
N PRO A 794 23.26 -30.86 21.46
CA PRO A 794 22.36 -31.86 20.86
C PRO A 794 21.19 -32.31 21.74
N ASP A 795 21.37 -32.41 23.06
CA ASP A 795 20.33 -32.87 24.00
C ASP A 795 19.11 -31.94 24.09
N PHE A 796 19.27 -30.66 23.73
CA PHE A 796 18.20 -29.66 23.90
C PHE A 796 17.17 -29.66 22.77
N ILE A 797 17.55 -30.06 21.55
CA ILE A 797 16.64 -30.12 20.39
C ILE A 797 16.46 -31.57 19.92
N ALA A 798 15.61 -31.81 18.92
CA ALA A 798 15.41 -33.15 18.41
C ALA A 798 16.70 -33.68 17.74
N SER A 799 17.02 -34.97 17.94
CA SER A 799 18.21 -35.60 17.34
C SER A 799 18.20 -35.56 15.81
N ASN A 800 17.02 -35.46 15.21
CA ASN A 800 16.84 -35.29 13.77
C ASN A 800 17.33 -33.95 13.20
N GLN A 801 17.87 -33.06 14.04
CA GLN A 801 18.51 -31.81 13.63
C GLN A 801 20.04 -31.95 13.50
N GLU A 802 20.63 -33.10 13.85
CA GLU A 802 22.08 -33.32 13.81
C GLU A 802 22.68 -33.06 12.42
N ASP A 803 22.07 -33.64 11.37
CA ASP A 803 22.51 -33.46 9.98
C ASP A 803 22.43 -32.00 9.48
N ARG A 804 21.65 -31.15 10.16
CA ARG A 804 21.48 -29.74 9.82
C ARG A 804 22.58 -28.85 10.41
N ALA A 805 23.25 -29.31 11.47
CA ALA A 805 24.19 -28.53 12.27
C ALA A 805 25.61 -28.56 11.67
N ASP A 806 25.88 -27.70 10.69
CA ASP A 806 27.19 -27.54 10.04
C ASP A 806 27.88 -26.18 10.35
N ASN A 807 27.21 -25.32 11.11
CA ASN A 807 27.64 -23.94 11.42
C ASN A 807 27.58 -23.66 12.92
N VAL A 808 28.48 -24.29 13.67
CA VAL A 808 28.48 -24.27 15.14
C VAL A 808 29.72 -23.60 15.71
N ILE A 809 29.57 -22.90 16.83
CA ILE A 809 30.71 -22.38 17.61
C ILE A 809 31.45 -23.59 18.20
N SER A 810 32.77 -23.64 17.99
CA SER A 810 33.59 -24.77 18.42
C SER A 810 33.78 -24.82 19.94
N GLY A 811 33.77 -26.03 20.51
CA GLY A 811 34.03 -26.27 21.93
C GLY A 811 32.78 -26.67 22.71
N GLN A 812 32.96 -26.96 24.00
CA GLN A 812 31.88 -27.29 24.94
C GLN A 812 31.87 -26.35 26.15
N ASP A 813 32.75 -25.35 26.16
CA ASP A 813 32.84 -24.35 27.21
C ASP A 813 31.73 -23.32 27.05
N LYS A 814 30.72 -23.42 27.92
CA LYS A 814 29.53 -22.56 27.91
C LYS A 814 29.87 -21.11 28.26
N GLN A 815 30.89 -20.86 29.08
CA GLN A 815 31.35 -19.50 29.37
C GLN A 815 32.02 -18.87 28.14
N ALA A 816 32.84 -19.65 27.43
CA ALA A 816 33.41 -19.21 26.15
C ALA A 816 32.32 -18.92 25.11
N HIS A 817 31.25 -19.72 25.08
CA HIS A 817 30.09 -19.44 24.21
C HIS A 817 29.38 -18.14 24.59
N VAL A 818 29.16 -17.84 25.87
CA VAL A 818 28.62 -16.53 26.30
C VAL A 818 29.48 -15.39 25.75
N GLU A 819 30.80 -15.44 25.95
CA GLU A 819 31.69 -14.37 25.50
C GLU A 819 31.76 -14.25 23.97
N HIS A 820 31.64 -15.36 23.24
CA HIS A 820 31.55 -15.34 21.78
C HIS A 820 30.29 -14.60 21.31
N LEU A 821 29.12 -14.93 21.85
CA LEU A 821 27.87 -14.28 21.48
C LEU A 821 27.85 -12.80 21.85
N ARG A 822 28.41 -12.45 23.01
CA ARG A 822 28.59 -11.05 23.41
C ARG A 822 29.48 -10.29 22.42
N LYS A 823 30.57 -10.92 21.97
CA LYS A 823 31.44 -10.35 20.93
C LYS A 823 30.67 -10.16 19.62
N ASP A 824 29.90 -11.15 19.16
CA ASP A 824 29.11 -11.05 17.93
C ASP A 824 28.11 -9.89 17.97
N ILE A 825 27.42 -9.69 19.10
CA ILE A 825 26.50 -8.57 19.31
C ILE A 825 27.24 -7.23 19.17
N ARG A 826 28.39 -7.08 19.85
CA ARG A 826 29.20 -5.85 19.79
C ARG A 826 29.74 -5.60 18.37
N GLU A 827 30.21 -6.64 17.70
CA GLU A 827 30.74 -6.55 16.33
C GLU A 827 29.64 -6.20 15.34
N PHE A 828 28.47 -6.83 15.42
CA PHE A 828 27.32 -6.50 14.59
C PHE A 828 26.88 -5.05 14.79
N LYS A 829 26.78 -4.60 16.06
CA LYS A 829 26.47 -3.22 16.43
C LYS A 829 27.48 -2.24 15.83
N LYS A 830 28.78 -2.52 16.00
CA LYS A 830 29.88 -1.67 15.50
C LYS A 830 29.94 -1.63 13.98
N GLN A 831 29.85 -2.79 13.31
CA GLN A 831 29.97 -2.92 11.86
C GLN A 831 28.90 -2.12 11.12
N HIS A 832 27.69 -2.07 11.69
CA HIS A 832 26.55 -1.39 11.06
C HIS A 832 26.27 -0.01 11.66
N GLY A 833 27.10 0.47 12.61
CA GLY A 833 26.92 1.75 13.30
C GLY A 833 25.55 1.87 13.97
N LEU A 834 25.13 0.84 14.70
CA LEU A 834 23.81 0.75 15.32
C LEU A 834 23.83 1.33 16.74
N ASP A 835 22.77 2.07 17.10
CA ASP A 835 22.58 2.59 18.45
C ASP A 835 21.98 1.52 19.37
N GLN A 836 21.10 0.70 18.81
CA GLN A 836 20.35 -0.34 19.51
C GLN A 836 20.39 -1.66 18.74
N VAL A 837 20.35 -2.77 19.48
CA VAL A 837 20.15 -4.12 18.92
C VAL A 837 19.02 -4.75 19.70
N VAL A 838 18.17 -5.54 19.04
CA VAL A 838 17.20 -6.43 19.67
C VAL A 838 17.48 -7.84 19.18
N VAL A 839 17.53 -8.80 20.11
CA VAL A 839 17.73 -10.21 19.80
C VAL A 839 16.42 -10.95 19.98
N VAL A 840 16.03 -11.75 18.99
CA VAL A 840 14.82 -12.59 19.07
C VAL A 840 15.16 -14.04 18.75
N TRP A 841 14.79 -14.95 19.65
CA TRP A 841 14.88 -16.38 19.42
C TRP A 841 13.75 -16.85 18.50
N THR A 842 14.09 -17.38 17.34
CA THR A 842 13.16 -18.02 16.40
C THR A 842 13.71 -19.36 15.87
N ALA A 843 14.67 -19.93 16.59
CA ALA A 843 15.25 -21.23 16.30
C ALA A 843 14.33 -22.37 16.77
N ASN A 844 14.80 -23.61 16.59
CA ASN A 844 14.12 -24.81 17.03
C ASN A 844 13.64 -24.71 18.48
N THR A 845 12.44 -25.26 18.73
CA THR A 845 11.93 -25.43 20.09
C THR A 845 12.86 -26.36 20.86
N GLU A 846 13.35 -25.89 22.01
CA GLU A 846 14.13 -26.73 22.93
C GLU A 846 13.21 -27.48 23.89
N ARG A 847 13.73 -28.54 24.52
CA ARG A 847 13.11 -29.12 25.72
C ARG A 847 13.14 -28.11 26.88
N TYR A 848 12.32 -28.34 27.90
CA TYR A 848 12.46 -27.61 29.16
C TYR A 848 13.76 -27.99 29.88
N SER A 849 14.38 -27.00 30.50
CA SER A 849 15.45 -27.18 31.49
C SER A 849 14.83 -27.46 32.87
N ASN A 850 15.44 -28.35 33.64
CA ASN A 850 15.02 -28.59 35.02
C ASN A 850 15.39 -27.38 35.90
N ILE A 851 14.47 -26.95 36.78
CA ILE A 851 14.77 -25.92 37.79
C ILE A 851 15.35 -26.61 39.02
N ILE A 852 16.63 -26.37 39.28
CA ILE A 852 17.40 -27.06 40.31
C ILE A 852 17.96 -26.01 41.30
N PRO A 853 17.61 -26.11 42.60
CA PRO A 853 18.20 -25.26 43.63
C PRO A 853 19.73 -25.34 43.64
N GLY A 854 20.41 -24.20 43.73
CA GLY A 854 21.87 -24.13 43.66
C GLY A 854 22.46 -24.11 42.24
N VAL A 855 21.64 -24.27 41.19
CA VAL A 855 22.09 -24.32 39.78
C VAL A 855 21.52 -23.15 38.96
N ASN A 856 20.21 -23.02 38.85
CA ASN A 856 19.56 -22.02 37.96
C ASN A 856 18.39 -21.27 38.62
N ASP A 857 18.33 -21.35 39.95
CA ASP A 857 17.36 -20.71 40.85
C ASP A 857 17.73 -19.24 41.19
N THR A 858 19.01 -18.88 41.12
CA THR A 858 19.50 -17.50 41.34
C THR A 858 20.49 -17.08 40.26
N ALA A 859 20.68 -15.78 40.08
CA ALA A 859 21.61 -15.22 39.09
C ALA A 859 23.04 -15.71 39.30
N ASP A 860 23.51 -15.73 40.55
CA ASP A 860 24.87 -16.16 40.87
C ASP A 860 25.05 -17.68 40.69
N ASN A 861 24.02 -18.46 40.99
CA ASN A 861 24.04 -19.90 40.73
C ASN A 861 24.06 -20.17 39.22
N LEU A 862 23.25 -19.47 38.44
CA LEU A 862 23.19 -19.63 36.99
C LEU A 862 24.54 -19.30 36.33
N LEU A 863 25.19 -18.21 36.74
CA LEU A 863 26.52 -17.85 36.23
C LEU A 863 27.59 -18.89 36.62
N ARG A 864 27.54 -19.44 37.84
CA ARG A 864 28.43 -20.55 38.24
C ARG A 864 28.14 -21.82 37.46
N ALA A 865 26.88 -22.12 37.16
CA ALA A 865 26.48 -23.27 36.36
C ALA A 865 26.99 -23.17 34.92
N VAL A 866 27.01 -21.98 34.34
CA VAL A 866 27.66 -21.70 33.04
C VAL A 866 29.16 -22.02 33.11
N GLN A 867 29.87 -21.48 34.11
CA GLN A 867 31.31 -21.72 34.30
C GLN A 867 31.64 -23.21 34.53
N ALA A 868 30.74 -23.94 35.17
CA ALA A 868 30.87 -25.38 35.42
C ALA A 868 30.39 -26.25 34.26
N ASN A 869 29.96 -25.67 33.12
CA ASN A 869 29.39 -26.39 31.98
C ASN A 869 28.19 -27.28 32.32
N HIS A 870 27.38 -26.89 33.30
CA HIS A 870 26.28 -27.69 33.82
C HIS A 870 25.27 -28.07 32.71
N GLU A 871 24.80 -29.32 32.71
CA GLU A 871 23.98 -29.89 31.63
C GLU A 871 22.66 -29.14 31.39
N GLU A 872 21.98 -28.69 32.46
CA GLU A 872 20.70 -27.94 32.40
C GLU A 872 20.82 -26.46 31.98
N VAL A 873 21.96 -26.02 31.48
CA VAL A 873 22.10 -24.69 30.86
C VAL A 873 21.93 -24.81 29.35
N SER A 874 20.77 -24.41 28.83
CA SER A 874 20.43 -24.52 27.40
C SER A 874 21.15 -23.49 26.53
N PRO A 875 21.25 -23.70 25.20
CA PRO A 875 21.70 -22.66 24.27
C PRO A 875 20.89 -21.37 24.39
N SER A 876 19.55 -21.44 24.45
CA SER A 876 18.71 -20.25 24.65
C SER A 876 19.04 -19.48 25.95
N THR A 877 19.41 -20.18 27.02
CA THR A 877 19.86 -19.56 28.28
C THR A 877 21.20 -18.83 28.10
N ILE A 878 22.13 -19.41 27.33
CA ILE A 878 23.42 -18.78 26.99
C ILE A 878 23.21 -17.49 26.18
N PHE A 879 22.29 -17.50 25.20
CA PHE A 879 21.91 -16.29 24.46
C PHE A 879 21.26 -15.24 25.37
N ALA A 880 20.33 -15.63 26.25
CA ALA A 880 19.70 -14.72 27.19
C ALA A 880 20.74 -14.04 28.11
N ILE A 881 21.67 -14.81 28.68
CA ILE A 881 22.76 -14.27 29.51
C ILE A 881 23.64 -13.30 28.71
N ALA A 882 24.04 -13.66 27.49
CA ALA A 882 24.85 -12.79 26.64
C ALA A 882 24.15 -11.45 26.36
N CYS A 883 22.85 -11.48 26.03
CA CYS A 883 22.07 -10.27 25.77
C CYS A 883 21.87 -9.42 27.04
N ILE A 884 21.59 -10.03 28.19
CA ILE A 884 21.45 -9.33 29.47
C ILE A 884 22.76 -8.61 29.83
N LEU A 885 23.91 -9.28 29.67
CA LEU A 885 25.22 -8.70 29.98
C LEU A 885 25.64 -7.60 29.00
N GLU A 886 25.12 -7.60 27.77
CA GLU A 886 25.30 -6.50 26.78
C GLU A 886 24.18 -5.45 26.85
N ASN A 887 23.23 -5.60 27.78
CA ASN A 887 22.04 -4.77 27.93
C ASN A 887 21.24 -4.60 26.61
N VAL A 888 21.09 -5.70 25.89
CA VAL A 888 20.31 -5.81 24.65
C VAL A 888 19.00 -6.54 24.95
N PRO A 889 17.83 -6.03 24.54
CA PRO A 889 16.57 -6.73 24.71
C PRO A 889 16.59 -8.13 24.08
N TYR A 890 16.21 -9.14 24.85
CA TYR A 890 16.14 -10.53 24.39
C TYR A 890 14.73 -11.08 24.48
N ILE A 891 14.17 -11.47 23.34
CA ILE A 891 12.81 -11.99 23.24
C ILE A 891 12.84 -13.47 22.86
N ASN A 892 12.20 -14.32 23.65
CA ASN A 892 12.04 -15.74 23.37
C ASN A 892 10.76 -16.00 22.56
N GLY A 893 10.90 -16.28 21.26
CA GLY A 893 9.79 -16.63 20.38
C GLY A 893 9.41 -18.11 20.39
N ALA A 894 10.04 -18.93 21.24
CA ALA A 894 9.80 -20.37 21.34
C ALA A 894 9.34 -20.77 22.76
N PRO A 895 8.80 -21.98 22.97
CA PRO A 895 8.10 -22.31 24.22
C PRO A 895 8.97 -22.84 25.35
N GLN A 896 10.27 -23.08 25.14
CA GLN A 896 11.14 -23.54 26.23
C GLN A 896 11.25 -22.48 27.33
N ASN A 897 11.46 -22.93 28.57
CA ASN A 897 11.64 -22.09 29.75
C ASN A 897 13.05 -21.45 29.84
N THR A 898 13.43 -20.70 28.80
CA THR A 898 14.71 -19.96 28.74
C THR A 898 14.93 -19.11 29.99
N PHE A 899 13.86 -18.46 30.46
CA PHE A 899 13.88 -17.55 31.60
C PHE A 899 13.69 -18.29 32.93
N VAL A 900 14.65 -19.16 33.26
CA VAL A 900 14.76 -19.75 34.60
C VAL A 900 14.87 -18.66 35.68
N PRO A 901 14.53 -18.92 36.96
CA PRO A 901 14.53 -17.88 38.00
C PRO A 901 15.85 -17.10 38.09
N GLY A 902 16.99 -17.78 37.91
CA GLY A 902 18.29 -17.12 37.87
C GLY A 902 18.48 -16.16 36.69
N ALA A 903 17.90 -16.45 35.52
CA ALA A 903 17.94 -15.56 34.36
C ALA A 903 17.05 -14.32 34.56
N ILE A 904 15.88 -14.50 35.19
CA ILE A 904 15.01 -13.37 35.59
C ILE A 904 15.75 -12.47 36.58
N GLN A 905 16.31 -13.04 37.65
CA GLN A 905 17.06 -12.27 38.64
C GLN A 905 18.29 -11.57 38.03
N LEU A 906 18.94 -12.19 37.04
CA LEU A 906 20.05 -11.56 36.31
C LEU A 906 19.56 -10.37 35.49
N ALA A 907 18.44 -10.50 34.77
CA ALA A 907 17.84 -9.41 34.00
C ALA A 907 17.41 -8.24 34.91
N GLU A 908 16.85 -8.52 36.08
CA GLU A 908 16.51 -7.51 37.10
C GLU A 908 17.76 -6.79 37.63
N ARG A 909 18.82 -7.55 37.97
CA ARG A 909 20.10 -7.01 38.45
C ARG A 909 20.72 -6.04 37.45
N HIS A 910 20.63 -6.36 36.16
CA HIS A 910 21.19 -5.53 35.08
C HIS A 910 20.22 -4.49 34.52
N LYS A 911 18.95 -4.49 34.96
CA LYS A 911 17.85 -3.71 34.36
C LYS A 911 17.72 -3.94 32.84
N ALA A 912 18.04 -5.14 32.38
CA ALA A 912 17.97 -5.54 30.99
C ALA A 912 16.58 -6.09 30.65
N PHE A 913 16.13 -5.88 29.41
CA PHE A 913 14.81 -6.31 28.99
C PHE A 913 14.77 -7.74 28.48
N ILE A 914 13.80 -8.50 28.98
CA ILE A 914 13.46 -9.84 28.53
C ILE A 914 11.96 -9.94 28.25
N GLY A 915 11.58 -10.78 27.28
CA GLY A 915 10.18 -11.06 26.97
C GLY A 915 10.02 -12.42 26.32
N GLY A 916 8.84 -13.01 26.43
CA GLY A 916 8.54 -14.38 25.99
C GLY A 916 7.26 -14.87 26.63
N ASP A 917 6.79 -16.09 26.40
CA ASP A 917 7.37 -17.14 25.58
C ASP A 917 6.39 -17.60 24.48
N ASP A 918 6.96 -18.14 23.39
CA ASP A 918 6.32 -18.72 22.21
C ASP A 918 5.42 -17.77 21.39
N LEU A 919 5.67 -17.60 20.09
CA LEU A 919 4.87 -16.71 19.23
C LEU A 919 3.38 -17.08 19.18
N LYS A 920 2.47 -16.18 19.52
CA LYS A 920 1.01 -16.41 19.46
C LYS A 920 0.47 -16.27 18.03
N THR A 921 0.70 -17.30 17.19
CA THR A 921 0.17 -17.40 15.82
C THR A 921 -1.14 -18.19 15.73
N GLY A 922 -1.86 -18.01 14.61
CA GLY A 922 -2.97 -18.86 14.13
C GLY A 922 -3.93 -19.38 15.19
N GLN A 923 -3.81 -20.67 15.53
CA GLN A 923 -4.72 -21.40 16.44
C GLN A 923 -4.80 -20.79 17.84
N THR A 924 -3.67 -20.57 18.51
CA THR A 924 -3.68 -20.12 19.90
C THR A 924 -4.20 -18.68 20.01
N LYS A 925 -3.90 -17.84 19.01
CA LYS A 925 -4.43 -16.47 18.92
C LYS A 925 -5.96 -16.48 18.85
N VAL A 926 -6.54 -17.32 18.00
CA VAL A 926 -8.00 -17.52 17.90
C VAL A 926 -8.59 -18.11 19.18
N LYS A 927 -7.95 -19.14 19.76
CA LYS A 927 -8.39 -19.76 21.02
C LYS A 927 -8.49 -18.74 22.16
N SER A 928 -7.50 -17.86 22.31
CA SER A 928 -7.50 -16.82 23.35
C SER A 928 -8.62 -15.77 23.19
N VAL A 929 -9.23 -15.68 22.00
CA VAL A 929 -10.42 -14.84 21.77
C VAL A 929 -11.69 -15.65 22.02
N LEU A 930 -11.78 -16.87 21.48
CA LEU A 930 -12.98 -17.69 21.58
C LEU A 930 -13.27 -18.17 23.01
N ALA A 931 -12.24 -18.61 23.75
CA ALA A 931 -12.41 -19.06 25.12
C ALA A 931 -12.90 -17.91 26.03
N GLU A 932 -12.30 -16.73 25.89
CA GLU A 932 -12.74 -15.51 26.60
C GLU A 932 -14.18 -15.15 26.22
N TYR A 933 -14.51 -15.13 24.92
CA TYR A 933 -15.88 -14.85 24.45
C TYR A 933 -16.90 -15.80 25.08
N LEU A 934 -16.66 -17.11 25.06
CA LEU A 934 -17.60 -18.10 25.60
C LEU A 934 -17.81 -17.89 27.09
N VAL A 935 -16.73 -17.77 27.87
CA VAL A 935 -16.82 -17.60 29.33
C VAL A 935 -17.47 -16.27 29.70
N ASN A 936 -17.13 -15.16 29.02
CA ASN A 936 -17.74 -13.85 29.27
C ASN A 936 -19.20 -13.79 28.85
N ALA A 937 -19.63 -14.64 27.90
CA ALA A 937 -21.03 -14.80 27.53
C ALA A 937 -21.82 -15.71 28.51
N GLY A 938 -21.19 -16.22 29.58
CA GLY A 938 -21.82 -17.13 30.54
C GLY A 938 -22.00 -18.55 30.01
N ILE A 939 -21.27 -18.93 28.96
CA ILE A 939 -21.25 -20.28 28.40
C ILE A 939 -20.07 -21.03 29.02
N LYS A 940 -20.27 -22.27 29.48
CA LYS A 940 -19.22 -23.06 30.16
C LYS A 940 -18.56 -24.05 29.19
N PRO A 941 -17.38 -23.75 28.63
CA PRO A 941 -16.55 -24.78 27.98
C PRO A 941 -16.36 -25.99 28.89
N LEU A 942 -16.71 -27.17 28.38
CA LEU A 942 -16.45 -28.45 29.04
C LEU A 942 -15.25 -29.17 28.44
N SER A 943 -15.04 -29.03 27.13
CA SER A 943 -13.89 -29.61 26.44
C SER A 943 -13.41 -28.72 25.30
N ILE A 944 -12.09 -28.69 25.13
CA ILE A 944 -11.37 -28.03 24.05
C ILE A 944 -10.37 -29.04 23.49
N ALA A 945 -10.61 -29.57 22.30
CA ALA A 945 -9.66 -30.48 21.64
C ALA A 945 -8.99 -29.76 20.46
N SER A 946 -7.68 -29.53 20.55
CA SER A 946 -6.89 -28.74 19.59
C SER A 946 -5.87 -29.60 18.85
N TYR A 947 -6.19 -29.99 17.61
CA TYR A 947 -5.32 -30.76 16.73
C TYR A 947 -4.55 -29.84 15.79
N ASN A 948 -3.31 -30.21 15.48
CA ASN A 948 -2.46 -29.50 14.53
C ASN A 948 -1.62 -30.50 13.72
N HIS A 949 -1.41 -30.21 12.45
CA HIS A 949 -0.36 -30.83 11.68
C HIS A 949 0.32 -29.85 10.74
N LEU A 950 1.63 -30.03 10.54
CA LEU A 950 2.50 -29.19 9.73
C LEU A 950 3.70 -30.02 9.23
N GLY A 951 4.28 -29.60 8.09
CA GLY A 951 5.33 -30.35 7.37
C GLY A 951 6.66 -29.63 7.25
N ASN A 952 6.82 -28.47 7.89
CA ASN A 952 8.06 -27.72 7.93
C ASN A 952 9.03 -28.23 9.02
N ASN A 953 10.20 -27.59 9.16
CA ASN A 953 11.21 -28.00 10.14
C ASN A 953 10.74 -27.85 11.60
N ASP A 954 9.81 -26.93 11.89
CA ASP A 954 9.22 -26.82 13.23
C ASP A 954 8.43 -28.09 13.56
N GLY A 955 7.56 -28.54 12.65
CA GLY A 955 6.86 -29.82 12.77
C GLY A 955 7.80 -31.01 12.91
N TYR A 956 8.91 -31.01 12.17
CA TYR A 956 9.91 -32.08 12.23
C TYR A 956 10.65 -32.13 13.58
N ASN A 957 11.00 -30.97 14.15
CA ASN A 957 11.61 -30.89 15.48
C ASN A 957 10.61 -31.29 16.58
N LEU A 958 9.35 -30.86 16.45
CA LEU A 958 8.26 -31.17 17.39
C LEU A 958 7.77 -32.61 17.27
N SER A 959 8.28 -33.43 16.36
CA SER A 959 7.97 -34.87 16.33
C SER A 959 8.60 -35.63 17.49
N SER A 960 9.60 -35.03 18.16
CA SER A 960 10.21 -35.56 19.38
C SER A 960 9.41 -35.15 20.62
N GLN A 961 9.19 -36.10 21.54
CA GLN A 961 8.32 -35.92 22.70
C GLN A 961 8.76 -34.80 23.64
N ARG A 962 10.08 -34.63 23.89
CA ARG A 962 10.61 -33.61 24.82
C ARG A 962 10.37 -32.19 24.30
N GLN A 963 10.52 -31.98 22.99
CA GLN A 963 10.26 -30.69 22.32
C GLN A 963 8.76 -30.43 22.17
N PHE A 964 7.96 -31.47 21.86
CA PHE A 964 6.50 -31.38 21.86
C PHE A 964 5.96 -30.93 23.23
N ARG A 965 6.49 -31.48 24.33
CA ARG A 965 6.04 -31.15 25.69
C ARG A 965 6.16 -29.65 26.00
N SER A 966 7.22 -28.99 25.55
CA SER A 966 7.36 -27.52 25.68
C SER A 966 6.18 -26.79 25.01
N LYS A 967 5.83 -27.21 23.78
CA LYS A 967 4.73 -26.63 23.01
C LYS A 967 3.35 -26.97 23.58
N GLU A 968 3.20 -28.14 24.18
CA GLU A 968 1.97 -28.60 24.83
C GLU A 968 1.65 -27.75 26.07
N ILE A 969 2.66 -27.48 26.91
CA ILE A 969 2.50 -26.65 28.11
C ILE A 969 2.04 -25.25 27.71
N SER A 970 2.74 -24.61 26.77
CA SER A 970 2.41 -23.23 26.37
C SER A 970 1.06 -23.08 25.67
N LYS A 971 0.60 -24.12 24.95
CA LYS A 971 -0.71 -24.12 24.29
C LYS A 971 -1.88 -24.43 25.23
N SER A 972 -1.63 -25.08 26.37
CA SER A 972 -2.68 -25.48 27.32
C SER A 972 -3.00 -24.36 28.31
N SER A 973 -2.02 -23.61 28.77
CA SER A 973 -2.22 -22.57 29.80
C SER A 973 -3.10 -21.38 29.39
N VAL A 974 -3.38 -21.22 28.09
CA VAL A 974 -4.01 -20.01 27.52
C VAL A 974 -5.48 -19.80 27.92
N VAL A 975 -6.13 -20.79 28.54
CA VAL A 975 -7.53 -20.72 28.98
C VAL A 975 -7.67 -20.67 30.51
N ASP A 976 -6.55 -20.73 31.22
CA ASP A 976 -6.54 -20.89 32.68
C ASP A 976 -7.13 -19.66 33.38
N ASP A 977 -6.70 -18.46 32.96
CA ASP A 977 -7.11 -17.19 33.55
C ASP A 977 -8.59 -16.88 33.31
N CYS A 978 -9.16 -17.25 32.16
CA CYS A 978 -10.59 -17.05 31.93
C CYS A 978 -11.45 -18.01 32.76
N CYS A 979 -11.00 -19.26 32.98
CA CYS A 979 -11.70 -20.19 33.86
C CYS A 979 -11.67 -19.72 35.32
N GLU A 980 -10.51 -19.26 35.80
CA GLU A 980 -10.33 -18.74 37.16
C GLU A 980 -11.15 -17.46 37.41
N ALA A 981 -11.32 -16.62 36.39
CA ALA A 981 -12.11 -15.38 36.49
C ALA A 981 -13.62 -15.61 36.71
N ASN A 982 -14.16 -16.80 36.43
CA ASN A 982 -15.60 -17.05 36.49
C ASN A 982 -15.98 -18.22 37.41
N HIS A 983 -16.02 -17.93 38.71
CA HIS A 983 -16.38 -18.88 39.76
C HIS A 983 -17.83 -19.40 39.71
N LEU A 984 -18.70 -18.79 38.89
CA LEU A 984 -20.07 -19.25 38.67
C LEU A 984 -20.10 -20.47 37.72
N LEU A 985 -19.18 -20.52 36.77
CA LEU A 985 -19.07 -21.61 35.81
C LEU A 985 -18.09 -22.68 36.27
N TYR A 986 -16.97 -22.29 36.86
CA TYR A 986 -15.90 -23.20 37.29
C TYR A 986 -15.64 -23.08 38.78
N ARG A 987 -15.45 -24.19 39.47
CA ARG A 987 -14.92 -24.14 40.85
C ARG A 987 -13.51 -23.53 40.85
N PRO A 988 -13.23 -22.49 41.65
CA PRO A 988 -11.91 -21.85 41.69
C PRO A 988 -10.84 -22.75 42.35
N SER A 989 -9.57 -22.39 42.15
CA SER A 989 -8.44 -22.97 42.90
C SER A 989 -8.47 -22.50 44.36
N GLU A 990 -8.05 -23.37 45.29
CA GLU A 990 -7.97 -23.04 46.72
C GLU A 990 -6.51 -22.84 47.13
N PHE A 991 -6.25 -21.74 47.84
CA PHE A 991 -4.92 -21.33 48.30
C PHE A 991 -4.82 -21.41 49.82
N SER A 992 -3.63 -21.73 50.34
CA SER A 992 -3.31 -21.71 51.76
C SER A 992 -3.24 -20.27 52.28
N GLN A 993 -3.22 -20.09 53.60
CA GLN A 993 -3.02 -18.77 54.22
C GLN A 993 -1.66 -18.14 53.85
N ALA A 994 -0.68 -18.94 53.39
CA ALA A 994 0.61 -18.48 52.89
C ALA A 994 0.61 -18.15 51.38
N GLY A 995 -0.54 -18.29 50.70
CA GLY A 995 -0.68 -18.02 49.27
C GLY A 995 -0.30 -19.19 48.35
N GLU A 996 -0.04 -20.38 48.89
CA GLU A 996 0.30 -21.57 48.10
C GLU A 996 -0.96 -22.31 47.65
N MET A 997 -1.09 -22.61 46.36
CA MET A 997 -2.23 -23.37 45.82
C MET A 997 -2.21 -24.82 46.34
N HIS A 998 -3.27 -25.24 47.02
CA HIS A 998 -3.39 -26.59 47.59
C HIS A 998 -4.42 -27.47 46.86
N VAL A 999 -5.46 -26.87 46.25
CA VAL A 999 -6.43 -27.57 45.39
C VAL A 999 -6.56 -26.83 44.06
N LYS A 1000 -6.38 -27.55 42.95
CA LYS A 1000 -6.52 -26.99 41.60
C LYS A 1000 -8.00 -26.79 41.25
N GLY A 1001 -8.33 -25.63 40.68
CA GLY A 1001 -9.66 -25.30 40.20
C GLY A 1001 -10.15 -26.20 39.07
N GLU A 1002 -11.46 -26.21 38.85
CA GLU A 1002 -12.12 -26.88 37.73
C GLU A 1002 -11.71 -26.24 36.40
N ARG A 1003 -11.45 -27.07 35.39
CA ARG A 1003 -11.05 -26.65 34.04
C ARG A 1003 -11.70 -27.56 33.00
N PRO A 1004 -11.90 -27.09 31.75
CA PRO A 1004 -12.35 -27.97 30.69
C PRO A 1004 -11.33 -29.07 30.39
N ASP A 1005 -11.81 -30.19 29.85
CA ASP A 1005 -10.94 -31.20 29.25
C ASP A 1005 -10.18 -30.57 28.07
N HIS A 1006 -8.86 -30.39 28.21
CA HIS A 1006 -8.04 -29.70 27.22
C HIS A 1006 -7.00 -30.64 26.61
N CYS A 1007 -7.16 -30.97 25.33
CA CYS A 1007 -6.24 -31.83 24.60
C CYS A 1007 -5.51 -31.04 23.51
N ILE A 1008 -4.19 -31.20 23.40
CA ILE A 1008 -3.38 -30.58 22.35
C ILE A 1008 -2.62 -31.68 21.62
N VAL A 1009 -2.71 -31.67 20.30
CA VAL A 1009 -2.00 -32.61 19.43
C VAL A 1009 -1.25 -31.83 18.36
N ILE A 1010 0.00 -32.21 18.12
CA ILE A 1010 0.80 -31.73 17.00
C ILE A 1010 1.39 -32.97 16.29
N LYS A 1011 1.21 -33.06 14.97
CA LYS A 1011 1.75 -34.13 14.14
C LYS A 1011 2.57 -33.57 12.99
N TYR A 1012 3.69 -34.24 12.71
CA TYR A 1012 4.51 -33.94 11.54
C TYR A 1012 3.92 -34.62 10.30
N ILE A 1013 3.53 -33.81 9.31
CA ILE A 1013 3.01 -34.29 8.02
C ILE A 1013 3.74 -33.53 6.91
N PRO A 1014 4.81 -34.09 6.32
CA PRO A 1014 5.67 -33.38 5.37
C PRO A 1014 4.92 -32.73 4.19
N ALA A 1015 3.84 -33.36 3.73
CA ALA A 1015 3.11 -32.97 2.53
C ALA A 1015 2.49 -31.56 2.59
N VAL A 1016 2.19 -31.04 3.79
CA VAL A 1016 1.57 -29.71 3.93
C VAL A 1016 2.60 -28.58 4.03
N GLY A 1017 3.90 -28.89 4.14
CA GLY A 1017 4.96 -27.88 4.24
C GLY A 1017 4.71 -26.87 5.37
N ASP A 1018 4.84 -25.58 5.07
CA ASP A 1018 4.58 -24.49 6.03
C ASP A 1018 3.09 -24.19 6.24
N GLN A 1019 2.21 -24.78 5.42
CA GLN A 1019 0.76 -24.62 5.52
C GLN A 1019 0.21 -25.50 6.65
N LYS A 1020 0.36 -25.00 7.87
CA LYS A 1020 -0.16 -25.62 9.08
C LYS A 1020 -1.68 -25.70 9.04
N VAL A 1021 -2.21 -26.88 9.36
CA VAL A 1021 -3.64 -27.13 9.54
C VAL A 1021 -3.93 -27.25 11.03
N ALA A 1022 -4.83 -26.41 11.53
CA ALA A 1022 -5.37 -26.47 12.89
C ALA A 1022 -6.85 -26.84 12.87
N MET A 1023 -7.25 -27.73 13.78
CA MET A 1023 -8.63 -28.16 13.95
C MET A 1023 -8.96 -28.14 15.44
N ASP A 1024 -9.96 -27.36 15.83
CA ASP A 1024 -10.37 -27.20 17.22
C ASP A 1024 -11.85 -27.57 17.37
N ASP A 1025 -12.16 -28.39 18.38
CA ASP A 1025 -13.53 -28.74 18.81
C ASP A 1025 -13.75 -28.16 20.22
N TYR A 1026 -14.67 -27.19 20.32
CA TYR A 1026 -15.13 -26.63 21.59
C TYR A 1026 -16.50 -27.19 21.90
N THR A 1027 -16.61 -27.97 22.98
CA THR A 1027 -17.88 -28.45 23.51
C THR A 1027 -18.17 -27.70 24.81
N SER A 1028 -19.32 -27.03 24.88
CA SER A 1028 -19.73 -26.20 26.01
C SER A 1028 -21.12 -26.58 26.52
N GLU A 1029 -21.36 -26.29 27.79
CA GLU A 1029 -22.66 -26.39 28.46
C GLU A 1029 -23.41 -25.06 28.40
N LEU A 1030 -24.72 -25.16 28.19
CA LEU A 1030 -25.69 -24.07 28.17
C LEU A 1030 -26.73 -24.25 29.29
N CYS A 1031 -27.67 -23.32 29.39
CA CYS A 1031 -28.80 -23.41 30.31
C CYS A 1031 -29.55 -24.75 30.17
N LEU A 1032 -30.08 -25.24 31.29
CA LEU A 1032 -30.89 -26.47 31.37
C LEU A 1032 -30.16 -27.74 30.84
N GLY A 1033 -28.83 -27.76 30.91
CA GLY A 1033 -28.01 -28.89 30.45
C GLY A 1033 -27.84 -28.97 28.92
N GLY A 1034 -28.22 -27.92 28.19
CA GLY A 1034 -28.01 -27.82 26.75
C GLY A 1034 -26.52 -27.88 26.38
N ARG A 1035 -26.23 -28.20 25.11
CA ARG A 1035 -24.85 -28.27 24.59
C ARG A 1035 -24.66 -27.34 23.41
N ASN A 1036 -23.54 -26.63 23.40
CA ASN A 1036 -23.02 -25.92 22.23
C ASN A 1036 -21.76 -26.63 21.73
N ARG A 1037 -21.62 -26.75 20.41
CA ARG A 1037 -20.41 -27.32 19.80
C ARG A 1037 -19.92 -26.46 18.64
N LEU A 1038 -18.66 -26.05 18.70
CA LEU A 1038 -18.01 -25.22 17.68
C LEU A 1038 -16.80 -25.96 17.13
N TYR A 1039 -16.81 -26.16 15.81
CA TYR A 1039 -15.68 -26.70 15.08
C TYR A 1039 -14.99 -25.58 14.31
N VAL A 1040 -13.70 -25.38 14.57
CA VAL A 1040 -12.89 -24.36 13.92
C VAL A 1040 -11.77 -25.04 13.15
N THR A 1041 -11.79 -24.92 11.82
CA THR A 1041 -10.67 -25.33 10.96
C THR A 1041 -9.95 -24.10 10.48
N ASN A 1042 -8.64 -24.05 10.73
CA ASN A 1042 -7.79 -22.93 10.34
C ASN A 1042 -6.61 -23.42 9.50
N LEU A 1043 -6.55 -22.97 8.24
CA LEU A 1043 -5.45 -23.22 7.32
C LEU A 1043 -4.55 -21.98 7.33
N CYS A 1044 -3.34 -22.12 7.86
CA CYS A 1044 -2.43 -21.00 8.06
C CYS A 1044 -1.08 -21.28 7.42
N GLU A 1045 -0.52 -20.31 6.72
CA GLU A 1045 0.92 -20.27 6.48
C GLU A 1045 1.60 -19.75 7.75
N ASP A 1046 2.23 -20.66 8.50
CA ASP A 1046 2.68 -20.36 9.88
C ASP A 1046 3.74 -19.25 9.88
N SER A 1047 4.66 -19.26 8.91
CA SER A 1047 5.72 -18.28 8.80
C SER A 1047 5.23 -16.88 8.38
N LEU A 1048 4.19 -16.80 7.53
CA LEU A 1048 3.57 -15.52 7.18
C LEU A 1048 2.76 -14.92 8.33
N LEU A 1049 2.27 -15.75 9.27
CA LEU A 1049 1.67 -15.26 10.52
C LEU A 1049 2.71 -14.92 11.59
N ALA A 1050 3.83 -15.65 11.65
CA ALA A 1050 4.88 -15.44 12.65
C ALA A 1050 5.74 -14.20 12.35
N SER A 1051 6.10 -13.97 11.08
CA SER A 1051 7.03 -12.91 10.68
C SER A 1051 6.56 -11.50 11.08
N PRO A 1052 5.29 -11.12 10.89
CA PRO A 1052 4.79 -9.82 11.37
C PRO A 1052 4.82 -9.68 12.90
N LEU A 1053 4.62 -10.76 13.65
CA LEU A 1053 4.72 -10.72 15.12
C LEU A 1053 6.16 -10.51 15.59
N LEU A 1054 7.14 -11.11 14.89
CA LEU A 1054 8.56 -10.87 15.17
C LEU A 1054 8.94 -9.39 14.92
N ILE A 1055 8.38 -8.78 13.88
CA ILE A 1055 8.51 -7.33 13.63
C ILE A 1055 7.90 -6.53 14.79
N ASP A 1056 6.67 -6.86 15.21
CA ASP A 1056 6.00 -6.19 16.32
C ASP A 1056 6.81 -6.29 17.62
N LEU A 1057 7.32 -7.48 17.93
CA LEU A 1057 8.14 -7.74 19.12
C LEU A 1057 9.43 -6.89 19.09
N ALA A 1058 10.11 -6.84 17.96
CA ALA A 1058 11.34 -6.06 17.82
C ALA A 1058 11.10 -4.56 18.00
N ILE A 1059 10.08 -4.01 17.33
CA ILE A 1059 9.76 -2.57 17.40
C ILE A 1059 9.26 -2.18 18.79
N MET A 1060 8.40 -3.00 19.40
CA MET A 1060 7.89 -2.71 20.74
C MET A 1060 8.98 -2.85 21.80
N ALA A 1061 9.85 -3.86 21.72
CA ALA A 1061 10.99 -3.99 22.63
C ALA A 1061 11.95 -2.81 22.53
N GLU A 1062 12.24 -2.34 21.30
CA GLU A 1062 13.01 -1.12 21.07
C GLU A 1062 12.35 0.09 21.72
N LEU A 1063 11.05 0.31 21.47
CA LEU A 1063 10.31 1.44 22.03
C LEU A 1063 10.36 1.45 23.55
N MET A 1064 10.23 0.29 24.21
CA MET A 1064 10.33 0.19 25.67
C MET A 1064 11.70 0.65 26.19
N THR A 1065 12.77 0.53 25.42
CA THR A 1065 14.10 1.04 25.80
C THR A 1065 14.19 2.56 25.85
N ARG A 1066 13.23 3.25 25.22
CA ARG A 1066 13.15 4.73 25.20
C ARG A 1066 12.12 5.31 26.16
N ILE A 1067 11.33 4.46 26.82
CA ILE A 1067 10.31 4.90 27.77
C ILE A 1067 10.87 4.74 29.19
N THR A 1068 10.88 5.85 29.91
CA THR A 1068 11.25 5.91 31.32
C THR A 1068 10.10 6.48 32.13
N TYR A 1069 10.04 6.21 33.42
CA TYR A 1069 9.01 6.77 34.30
C TYR A 1069 9.58 7.23 35.64
N ARG A 1070 8.81 8.04 36.37
CA ARG A 1070 9.05 8.35 37.78
C ARG A 1070 7.73 8.53 38.52
N VAL A 1071 7.79 8.43 39.84
CA VAL A 1071 6.67 8.70 40.73
C VAL A 1071 6.90 10.06 41.40
N PRO A 1072 6.08 11.09 41.10
CA PRO A 1072 6.22 12.38 41.76
C PRO A 1072 6.11 12.25 43.28
N GLY A 1073 7.08 12.82 44.02
CA GLY A 1073 7.10 12.82 45.48
C GLY A 1073 7.67 11.56 46.16
N SER A 1074 8.18 10.58 45.41
CA SER A 1074 8.98 9.48 45.99
C SER A 1074 10.41 9.93 46.29
N GLU A 1075 11.09 9.22 47.21
CA GLU A 1075 12.51 9.48 47.54
C GLU A 1075 13.44 9.27 46.32
N GLU A 1076 13.00 8.49 45.31
CA GLU A 1076 13.72 8.24 44.07
C GLU A 1076 13.34 9.28 42.99
N SER A 1077 13.96 10.46 43.04
CA SER A 1077 13.66 11.57 42.12
C SER A 1077 14.14 11.38 40.67
N SER A 1078 14.87 10.30 40.36
CA SER A 1078 15.45 10.02 39.05
C SER A 1078 14.54 9.19 38.16
N TRP A 1079 14.56 9.46 36.85
CA TRP A 1079 13.88 8.64 35.83
C TRP A 1079 14.35 7.19 35.87
N GLN A 1080 13.40 6.27 35.88
CA GLN A 1080 13.63 4.83 35.95
C GLN A 1080 13.26 4.14 34.65
N SER A 1081 13.97 3.05 34.36
CA SER A 1081 13.60 2.12 33.30
C SER A 1081 12.31 1.38 33.68
N MET A 1082 11.55 0.95 32.66
CA MET A 1082 10.50 -0.03 32.85
C MET A 1082 11.05 -1.31 33.50
N TYR A 1083 10.17 -2.09 34.14
CA TYR A 1083 10.54 -3.37 34.72
C TYR A 1083 11.09 -4.33 33.64
N SER A 1084 12.08 -5.15 34.01
CA SER A 1084 12.86 -6.00 33.09
C SER A 1084 12.00 -6.95 32.24
N ILE A 1085 10.90 -7.46 32.78
CA ILE A 1085 9.98 -8.34 32.04
C ILE A 1085 8.97 -7.49 31.26
N LEU A 1086 9.06 -7.52 29.93
CA LEU A 1086 8.21 -6.74 29.03
C LEU A 1086 6.85 -7.41 28.79
N SER A 1087 6.00 -7.45 29.81
CA SER A 1087 4.66 -8.05 29.71
C SER A 1087 3.74 -7.37 28.69
N LEU A 1088 4.04 -6.14 28.23
CA LEU A 1088 3.30 -5.51 27.12
C LEU A 1088 3.47 -6.26 25.78
N LEU A 1089 4.45 -7.15 25.66
CA LEU A 1089 4.63 -8.00 24.48
C LEU A 1089 3.66 -9.21 24.43
N SER A 1090 2.87 -9.42 25.50
CA SER A 1090 1.97 -10.58 25.67
C SER A 1090 1.01 -10.80 24.50
N TYR A 1091 0.61 -9.75 23.78
CA TYR A 1091 -0.27 -9.86 22.61
C TYR A 1091 0.31 -10.81 21.54
N SER A 1092 1.63 -10.83 21.40
CA SER A 1092 2.36 -11.62 20.41
C SER A 1092 2.87 -12.95 20.96
N LEU A 1093 2.59 -13.30 22.22
CA LEU A 1093 3.22 -14.42 22.94
C LEU A 1093 2.18 -15.33 23.63
N LYS A 1094 2.33 -16.66 23.50
CA LYS A 1094 1.34 -17.66 23.95
C LYS A 1094 1.35 -17.85 25.46
N SER A 1095 2.54 -17.83 26.06
CA SER A 1095 2.75 -18.01 27.49
C SER A 1095 3.51 -16.82 28.03
N PRO A 1096 2.82 -15.69 28.24
CA PRO A 1096 3.51 -14.46 28.59
C PRO A 1096 4.28 -14.57 29.90
N LEU A 1097 5.55 -14.16 29.86
CA LEU A 1097 6.36 -13.93 31.03
C LEU A 1097 5.88 -12.67 31.73
N VAL A 1098 5.64 -12.75 33.03
CA VAL A 1098 5.17 -11.65 33.88
C VAL A 1098 6.06 -11.52 35.12
N LYS A 1099 5.91 -10.41 35.84
CA LYS A 1099 6.62 -10.18 37.10
C LYS A 1099 6.31 -11.33 38.09
N PRO A 1100 7.30 -11.93 38.78
CA PRO A 1100 7.04 -12.94 39.80
C PRO A 1100 6.01 -12.44 40.82
N GLY A 1101 5.02 -13.28 41.12
CA GLY A 1101 3.91 -12.94 42.03
C GLY A 1101 2.77 -12.14 41.38
N THR A 1102 2.74 -11.99 40.05
CA THR A 1102 1.61 -11.40 39.31
C THR A 1102 0.94 -12.43 38.39
N ASP A 1103 -0.37 -12.28 38.19
CA ASP A 1103 -1.14 -13.20 37.36
C ASP A 1103 -0.88 -12.97 35.86
N VAL A 1104 -0.93 -14.06 35.10
CA VAL A 1104 -0.83 -14.04 33.63
C VAL A 1104 -2.21 -13.70 33.04
N VAL A 1105 -2.22 -12.80 32.05
CA VAL A 1105 -3.43 -12.48 31.26
C VAL A 1105 -3.23 -13.02 29.85
N ASN A 1106 -4.04 -14.00 29.42
CA ASN A 1106 -3.92 -14.61 28.09
C ASN A 1106 -4.91 -14.08 27.07
N SER A 1107 -6.01 -13.50 27.54
CA SER A 1107 -7.05 -12.92 26.70
C SER A 1107 -6.45 -11.91 25.71
N LEU A 1108 -6.66 -12.14 24.41
CA LEU A 1108 -6.04 -11.32 23.37
C LEU A 1108 -6.56 -9.87 23.37
N ASN A 1109 -7.85 -9.68 23.67
CA ASN A 1109 -8.49 -8.37 23.67
C ASN A 1109 -7.95 -7.50 24.82
N ARG A 1110 -7.88 -8.07 26.04
CA ARG A 1110 -7.26 -7.38 27.19
C ARG A 1110 -5.78 -7.08 26.96
N GLN A 1111 -5.03 -7.98 26.33
CA GLN A 1111 -3.63 -7.74 25.96
C GLN A 1111 -3.49 -6.57 24.95
N ARG A 1112 -4.34 -6.51 23.91
CA ARG A 1112 -4.36 -5.37 22.97
C ARG A 1112 -4.72 -4.07 23.68
N ALA A 1113 -5.75 -4.10 24.52
CA ALA A 1113 -6.19 -2.94 25.29
C ALA A 1113 -5.08 -2.41 26.23
N ALA A 1114 -4.33 -3.30 26.88
CA ALA A 1114 -3.20 -2.92 27.73
C ALA A 1114 -2.12 -2.16 26.95
N VAL A 1115 -1.73 -2.66 25.77
CA VAL A 1115 -0.73 -1.98 24.92
C VAL A 1115 -1.27 -0.63 24.43
N THR A 1116 -2.49 -0.59 23.91
CA THR A 1116 -3.12 0.66 23.44
C THR A 1116 -3.19 1.70 24.56
N ASN A 1117 -3.69 1.31 25.73
CA ASN A 1117 -3.86 2.23 26.87
C ASN A 1117 -2.53 2.66 27.46
N PHE A 1118 -1.49 1.82 27.42
CA PHE A 1118 -0.14 2.23 27.81
C PHE A 1118 0.43 3.30 26.87
N LEU A 1119 0.28 3.14 25.56
CA LEU A 1119 0.72 4.15 24.59
C LEU A 1119 -0.07 5.46 24.74
N ARG A 1120 -1.37 5.38 25.05
CA ARG A 1120 -2.22 6.54 25.39
C ARG A 1120 -1.76 7.22 26.67
N ALA A 1121 -1.40 6.46 27.71
CA ALA A 1121 -0.85 6.99 28.96
C ALA A 1121 0.45 7.77 28.73
N CYS A 1122 1.32 7.29 27.82
CA CYS A 1122 2.53 8.00 27.40
C CYS A 1122 2.26 9.34 26.67
N LEU A 1123 0.98 9.64 26.37
CA LEU A 1123 0.50 10.89 25.78
C LEU A 1123 -0.49 11.63 26.70
N SER A 1124 -0.59 11.26 27.98
CA SER A 1124 -1.56 11.81 28.92
C SER A 1124 -3.03 11.65 28.47
N LEU A 1125 -3.32 10.67 27.62
CA LEU A 1125 -4.68 10.34 27.19
C LEU A 1125 -5.28 9.30 28.13
N ALA A 1126 -6.57 9.46 28.45
CA ALA A 1126 -7.31 8.49 29.25
C ALA A 1126 -7.42 7.13 28.55
N PRO A 1127 -7.53 6.02 29.32
CA PRO A 1127 -7.83 4.71 28.76
C PRO A 1127 -9.10 4.72 27.92
N GLU A 1128 -9.10 3.93 26.85
CA GLU A 1128 -10.33 3.67 26.10
C GLU A 1128 -11.29 2.81 26.94
N SER A 1129 -12.53 3.28 27.09
CA SER A 1129 -13.52 2.66 27.99
C SER A 1129 -14.85 2.30 27.30
N ASP A 1130 -15.08 2.77 26.07
CA ASP A 1130 -16.32 2.58 25.30
C ASP A 1130 -17.62 2.88 26.07
N MET A 1131 -17.53 3.74 27.09
CA MET A 1131 -18.72 4.21 27.82
C MET A 1131 -19.63 5.03 26.91
N LEU A 1132 -19.07 5.76 25.94
CA LEU A 1132 -19.78 6.58 24.95
C LEU A 1132 -20.83 7.49 25.60
N LEU A 1133 -20.50 8.11 26.73
CA LEU A 1133 -21.44 8.88 27.54
C LEU A 1133 -22.04 10.04 26.77
N GLU A 1134 -21.32 10.59 25.80
CA GLU A 1134 -21.76 11.65 24.89
C GLU A 1134 -22.97 11.24 24.04
N THR A 1135 -23.23 9.94 23.89
CA THR A 1135 -24.40 9.40 23.18
C THR A 1135 -25.44 8.77 24.12
N ARG A 1136 -25.10 8.60 25.41
CA ARG A 1136 -25.95 7.91 26.40
C ARG A 1136 -26.49 8.83 27.49
N LEU A 1137 -25.91 10.02 27.65
CA LEU A 1137 -26.34 11.06 28.58
C LEU A 1137 -26.89 12.26 27.79
N TRP A 1138 -27.74 13.05 28.46
CA TRP A 1138 -28.45 14.20 27.90
C TRP A 1138 -27.56 15.41 27.63
#